data_AF-A0A836BX08-F1
#
_entry.id   AF-A0A836BX08-F1
#
_cell.length_a   1.000
_cell.length_b   1.000
_cell.length_c   1.000
_cell.angle_alpha   90.00
_cell.angle_beta   90.00
_cell.angle_gamma   90.00
#
_symmetry.space_group_name_H-M   'P 1'
#
loop_
_entity.id
_entity.type
_entity.pdbx_description
1 polymer ?
#
loop_
_entity_poly.entity_id
_entity_poly.type
_entity_poly.pdbx_seq_one_letter_code
_entity_poly.pdbx_strand_id
1 'polypeptide(L)'
;MTSIPGYYGADCALRTGPDGRPAILPERGYAPRYRGPRIYVYELPPRLSVWRADVLMTERHTLDLFRERLIPTGARVADGDEADWFFIPVTLRNRHGQQLLVDTIDYVRQAHPWWNATGGHRHFVIATGDYGRAESEYPSVREAGRLSANVTFVTYWGLHSDRPNSTWVASHRNATDIVLPVHLSAPKMAATGSLSSRLHPKFTTLADPEVRDRDGPLFFFTGRICGDGSVPRKNARWPHCKTSLNRGYSGGIRQLVHYFHGSRKGFQITPRDPEYAEHMTNSRFCFGPPGGGHGQRQIQAVLAGCMPVIIADGVLQAFEPILDWSEFGVRVAEADIPRLHKILAAIGPEEYERKASRLRCAAQHMAFSLSEGASMGESGRFDAFETQLEILRAKAAHPDVPFERLRRVDAQLDAFMDCRGPESDEEAAEEEEGGEGGLSRNAKKLRGAQLKMPRGPKKHLKRLNAPYHWMLDKLSGIFAPKPSAGPHKQRECLPLLLILRNRLKYALTGKEVQSILMQRLIKVDGKVRTDTTYPTGFMDVISIEKTDEHFRIVLDTKGRFVVHRITKEEAAYKLCRVRGVQHGKGGIPFVNTHDGRTIRYPDPEIKAYDTVMMDIETGKIKEFVKNDVGAMVMCTGGHNAGRVGKIVSKEKHKGSFEIVHIEDAAGNRFATRLTNIFVIGKEGKPLISLPKGKGIRLTIIQEQKKRYEAASA
;
A
#
# COMPACT_ATOMS: atom_id res chain seq x y z
N MET A 1 -26.23 -28.38 -22.54
CA MET A 1 -25.04 -28.03 -21.74
C MET A 1 -25.43 -28.22 -20.28
N THR A 2 -24.95 -29.30 -19.65
CA THR A 2 -25.07 -29.50 -18.20
C THR A 2 -24.43 -28.31 -17.49
N SER A 3 -25.12 -27.70 -16.54
CA SER A 3 -24.60 -26.57 -15.78
C SER A 3 -23.33 -27.00 -15.05
N ILE A 4 -22.19 -26.49 -15.50
CA ILE A 4 -20.91 -26.69 -14.82
C ILE A 4 -21.05 -26.08 -13.42
N PRO A 5 -20.74 -26.81 -12.33
CA PRO A 5 -20.82 -26.25 -11.00
C PRO A 5 -19.86 -25.06 -10.89
N GLY A 6 -20.41 -23.86 -10.69
CA GLY A 6 -19.63 -22.67 -10.40
C GLY A 6 -19.01 -22.81 -9.01
N TYR A 7 -17.75 -23.20 -8.94
CA TYR A 7 -16.96 -23.16 -7.71
C TYR A 7 -16.53 -21.72 -7.45
N TYR A 8 -17.46 -20.83 -7.09
CA TYR A 8 -17.23 -19.38 -7.00
C TYR A 8 -15.97 -19.00 -6.18
N GLY A 9 -14.84 -18.88 -6.90
CA GLY A 9 -13.65 -18.09 -6.65
C GLY A 9 -12.61 -18.62 -5.65
N ALA A 10 -11.48 -19.12 -6.17
CA ALA A 10 -10.19 -19.14 -5.44
C ALA A 10 -9.68 -17.72 -5.07
N ASP A 11 -10.24 -16.67 -5.69
CA ASP A 11 -9.96 -15.25 -5.40
C ASP A 11 -11.23 -14.43 -5.13
N CYS A 12 -12.38 -15.09 -4.89
CA CYS A 12 -13.66 -14.47 -4.53
C CYS A 12 -14.18 -13.37 -5.51
N ALA A 13 -13.75 -13.39 -6.78
CA ALA A 13 -14.01 -12.31 -7.74
C ALA A 13 -15.33 -12.46 -8.53
N LEU A 14 -15.85 -13.67 -8.67
CA LEU A 14 -17.05 -13.95 -9.48
C LEU A 14 -18.28 -14.19 -8.60
N ARG A 15 -19.43 -13.80 -9.14
CA ARG A 15 -20.76 -14.16 -8.64
C ARG A 15 -21.69 -14.48 -9.80
N THR A 16 -22.84 -15.08 -9.52
CA THR A 16 -23.92 -15.20 -10.50
C THR A 16 -24.53 -13.82 -10.77
N GLY A 17 -24.58 -13.41 -12.03
CA GLY A 17 -25.26 -12.22 -12.50
C GLY A 17 -26.78 -12.40 -12.59
N PRO A 18 -27.54 -11.31 -12.86
CA PRO A 18 -29.00 -11.35 -13.00
C PRO A 18 -29.50 -12.26 -14.12
N ASP A 19 -28.66 -12.51 -15.13
CA ASP A 19 -28.88 -13.38 -16.29
C ASP A 19 -28.44 -14.84 -16.05
N GLY A 20 -28.03 -15.19 -14.82
CA GLY A 20 -27.55 -16.52 -14.47
C GLY A 20 -26.10 -16.80 -14.90
N ARG A 21 -25.41 -15.84 -15.54
CA ARG A 21 -24.02 -15.99 -16.01
C ARG A 21 -23.01 -15.50 -14.97
N PRO A 22 -21.75 -15.97 -14.97
CA PRO A 22 -20.71 -15.42 -14.12
C PRO A 22 -20.48 -13.92 -14.42
N ALA A 23 -20.43 -13.09 -13.38
CA ALA A 23 -20.15 -11.66 -13.48
C ALA A 23 -19.11 -11.23 -12.42
N ILE A 24 -18.17 -10.34 -12.81
CA ILE A 24 -17.17 -9.78 -11.89
C ILE A 24 -17.74 -8.57 -11.18
N LEU A 25 -18.06 -8.75 -9.89
CA LEU A 25 -18.38 -7.69 -8.93
C LEU A 25 -19.06 -6.41 -9.51
N PRO A 26 -20.13 -6.50 -10.33
CA PRO A 26 -20.65 -5.34 -11.06
C PRO A 26 -21.16 -4.24 -10.12
N GLU A 27 -21.64 -4.61 -8.93
CA GLU A 27 -22.12 -3.68 -7.90
C GLU A 27 -21.00 -2.95 -7.14
N ARG A 28 -19.74 -3.36 -7.32
CA ARG A 28 -18.57 -2.71 -6.70
C ARG A 28 -17.83 -1.77 -7.66
N GLY A 29 -18.42 -1.45 -8.81
CA GLY A 29 -17.83 -0.56 -9.80
C GLY A 29 -16.59 -1.14 -10.46
N TYR A 30 -16.54 -2.47 -10.64
CA TYR A 30 -15.50 -3.11 -11.43
C TYR A 30 -15.57 -2.59 -12.86
N ALA A 31 -14.45 -2.08 -13.36
CA ALA A 31 -14.29 -1.65 -14.74
C ALA A 31 -13.12 -2.44 -15.35
N PRO A 32 -13.37 -3.21 -16.43
CA PRO A 32 -12.29 -3.81 -17.21
C PRO A 32 -11.31 -2.74 -17.68
N ARG A 33 -10.02 -3.06 -17.68
CA ARG A 33 -9.00 -2.16 -18.21
C ARG A 33 -9.15 -2.03 -19.73
N TYR A 34 -8.99 -0.81 -20.24
CA TYR A 34 -9.10 -0.54 -21.68
C TYR A 34 -7.92 -1.08 -22.50
N ARG A 35 -6.72 -1.14 -21.90
CA ARG A 35 -5.46 -1.58 -22.55
C ARG A 35 -4.79 -2.68 -21.74
N GLY A 36 -4.06 -3.57 -22.40
CA GLY A 36 -3.39 -4.72 -21.77
C GLY A 36 -4.19 -6.00 -21.97
N PRO A 37 -3.65 -7.17 -21.58
CA PRO A 37 -4.30 -8.43 -21.85
C PRO A 37 -5.47 -8.65 -20.88
N ARG A 38 -6.57 -9.16 -21.40
CA ARG A 38 -7.70 -9.70 -20.64
C ARG A 38 -7.38 -11.11 -20.20
N ILE A 39 -7.57 -11.42 -18.93
CA ILE A 39 -7.21 -12.70 -18.33
C ILE A 39 -8.44 -13.37 -17.75
N TYR A 40 -8.77 -14.54 -18.26
CA TYR A 40 -9.74 -15.43 -17.63
C TYR A 40 -9.02 -16.33 -16.63
N VAL A 41 -9.61 -16.53 -15.45
CA VAL A 41 -9.08 -17.42 -14.42
C VAL A 41 -9.97 -18.65 -14.36
N TYR A 42 -9.39 -19.83 -14.53
CA TYR A 42 -10.16 -21.07 -14.42
C TYR A 42 -10.71 -21.28 -13.02
N GLU A 43 -12.00 -21.59 -12.94
CA GLU A 43 -12.66 -21.99 -11.70
C GLU A 43 -12.39 -23.48 -11.45
N LEU A 44 -11.57 -23.77 -10.44
CA LEU A 44 -11.15 -25.13 -10.12
C LEU A 44 -11.90 -25.66 -8.88
N PRO A 45 -12.29 -26.95 -8.85
CA PRO A 45 -12.85 -27.58 -7.66
C PRO A 45 -11.92 -27.41 -6.44
N PRO A 46 -12.45 -27.33 -5.20
CA PRO A 46 -11.63 -27.17 -3.99
C PRO A 46 -10.46 -28.16 -3.86
N ARG A 47 -10.61 -29.40 -4.34
CA ARG A 47 -9.53 -30.42 -4.34
C ARG A 47 -8.37 -30.12 -5.31
N LEU A 48 -8.63 -29.33 -6.35
CA LEU A 48 -7.67 -28.91 -7.37
C LEU A 48 -7.20 -27.46 -7.18
N SER A 49 -7.84 -26.73 -6.26
CA SER A 49 -7.57 -25.32 -5.98
C SER A 49 -6.85 -25.13 -4.64
N VAL A 50 -6.27 -23.95 -4.48
CA VAL A 50 -5.22 -23.58 -3.49
C VAL A 50 -5.62 -23.50 -2.02
N TRP A 51 -6.75 -24.03 -1.57
CA TRP A 51 -7.20 -23.87 -0.17
C TRP A 51 -6.24 -24.49 0.88
N ARG A 52 -5.22 -25.25 0.49
CA ARG A 52 -4.39 -26.03 1.44
C ARG A 52 -2.87 -25.84 1.39
N ALA A 53 -2.26 -25.17 0.41
CA ALA A 53 -0.79 -25.25 0.25
C ALA A 53 -0.17 -23.92 -0.20
N ASP A 54 0.24 -23.09 0.77
CA ASP A 54 1.43 -22.19 0.75
C ASP A 54 1.40 -21.09 1.82
N VAL A 55 0.34 -21.00 2.63
CA VAL A 55 0.17 -20.00 3.72
C VAL A 55 1.31 -20.00 4.77
N LEU A 56 2.18 -21.01 4.78
CA LEU A 56 3.28 -21.14 5.75
C LEU A 56 4.65 -20.66 5.24
N MET A 57 4.80 -20.29 3.96
CA MET A 57 6.10 -19.93 3.37
C MET A 57 6.12 -18.50 2.82
N THR A 58 6.43 -17.54 3.70
CA THR A 58 6.38 -16.08 3.44
C THR A 58 7.30 -15.55 2.33
N GLU A 59 8.26 -16.35 1.84
CA GLU A 59 9.22 -15.93 0.81
C GLU A 59 8.76 -16.23 -0.64
N ARG A 60 7.61 -16.89 -0.88
CA ARG A 60 7.17 -17.28 -2.25
C ARG A 60 5.68 -17.10 -2.54
N HIS A 61 5.11 -15.98 -2.11
CA HIS A 61 3.69 -15.62 -2.30
C HIS A 61 3.33 -15.12 -3.71
N THR A 62 4.17 -15.29 -4.73
CA THR A 62 3.93 -14.61 -6.03
C THR A 62 2.65 -15.04 -6.74
N LEU A 63 2.20 -16.27 -6.54
CA LEU A 63 0.88 -16.70 -7.00
C LEU A 63 -0.25 -15.89 -6.35
N ASP A 64 -0.17 -15.65 -5.04
CA ASP A 64 -1.14 -14.85 -4.29
C ASP A 64 -1.05 -13.37 -4.71
N LEU A 65 0.16 -12.83 -4.84
CA LEU A 65 0.39 -11.46 -5.31
C LEU A 65 -0.20 -11.20 -6.69
N PHE A 66 -0.08 -12.16 -7.60
CA PHE A 66 -0.68 -12.08 -8.92
C PHE A 66 -2.21 -12.00 -8.82
N ARG A 67 -2.84 -12.88 -8.01
CA ARG A 67 -4.29 -12.89 -7.80
C ARG A 67 -4.79 -11.61 -7.13
N GLU A 68 -4.12 -11.15 -6.07
CA GLU A 68 -4.46 -9.93 -5.33
C GLU A 68 -4.48 -8.69 -6.24
N ARG A 69 -3.62 -8.67 -7.28
CA ARG A 69 -3.53 -7.56 -8.22
C ARG A 69 -4.36 -7.70 -9.48
N LEU A 70 -4.74 -8.91 -9.86
CA LEU A 70 -5.48 -9.15 -11.09
C LEU A 70 -6.86 -8.48 -11.10
N ILE A 71 -7.55 -8.48 -9.95
CA ILE A 71 -8.88 -7.87 -9.84
C ILE A 71 -8.79 -6.33 -9.83
N PRO A 72 -8.01 -5.67 -8.95
CA PRO A 72 -8.00 -4.21 -8.89
C PRO A 72 -7.47 -3.53 -10.16
N THR A 73 -6.70 -4.24 -10.99
CA THR A 73 -6.14 -3.71 -12.24
C THR A 73 -7.12 -3.77 -13.41
N GLY A 74 -8.29 -4.39 -13.25
CA GLY A 74 -9.27 -4.51 -14.34
C GLY A 74 -8.90 -5.54 -15.41
N ALA A 75 -7.84 -6.33 -15.22
CA ALA A 75 -7.37 -7.30 -16.21
C ALA A 75 -8.22 -8.58 -16.26
N ARG A 76 -8.91 -8.93 -15.17
CA ARG A 76 -9.75 -10.15 -15.09
C ARG A 76 -11.01 -10.04 -15.96
N VAL A 77 -11.37 -11.09 -16.69
CA VAL A 77 -12.68 -11.18 -17.39
C VAL A 77 -13.56 -12.29 -16.83
N ALA A 78 -14.88 -12.09 -16.90
CA ALA A 78 -15.88 -13.04 -16.42
C ALA A 78 -16.20 -14.10 -17.48
N ASP A 79 -16.18 -13.69 -18.75
CA ASP A 79 -16.37 -14.54 -19.91
C ASP A 79 -15.00 -14.94 -20.47
N GLY A 80 -14.79 -16.24 -20.66
CA GLY A 80 -13.56 -16.74 -21.26
C GLY A 80 -13.47 -16.48 -22.76
N ASP A 81 -14.59 -16.23 -23.44
CA ASP A 81 -14.58 -15.88 -24.87
C ASP A 81 -13.97 -14.48 -25.11
N GLU A 82 -13.98 -13.61 -24.10
CA GLU A 82 -13.33 -12.30 -24.13
C GLU A 82 -11.85 -12.34 -23.71
N ALA A 83 -11.32 -13.50 -23.33
CA ALA A 83 -10.00 -13.58 -22.73
C ALA A 83 -8.88 -13.55 -23.78
N ASP A 84 -7.82 -12.79 -23.50
CA ASP A 84 -6.57 -12.82 -24.25
C ASP A 84 -5.67 -13.98 -23.80
N TRP A 85 -5.71 -14.29 -22.49
CA TRP A 85 -4.99 -15.38 -21.84
C TRP A 85 -5.85 -16.09 -20.79
N PHE A 86 -5.54 -17.37 -20.56
CA PHE A 86 -6.18 -18.21 -19.56
C PHE A 86 -5.20 -18.58 -18.45
N PHE A 87 -5.51 -18.15 -17.24
CA PHE A 87 -4.72 -18.46 -16.05
C PHE A 87 -5.24 -19.72 -15.36
N ILE A 88 -4.34 -20.67 -15.07
CA ILE A 88 -4.65 -21.88 -14.31
C ILE A 88 -4.14 -21.71 -12.87
N PRO A 89 -5.03 -21.48 -11.89
CA PRO A 89 -4.65 -21.14 -10.52
C PRO A 89 -4.25 -22.40 -9.69
N VAL A 90 -3.33 -23.21 -10.20
CA VAL A 90 -2.83 -24.45 -9.55
C VAL A 90 -1.51 -24.22 -8.83
N THR A 91 -1.30 -24.86 -7.67
CA THR A 91 -0.01 -24.83 -6.96
C THR A 91 0.90 -25.95 -7.47
N LEU A 92 2.08 -25.59 -7.98
CA LEU A 92 3.03 -26.53 -8.59
C LEU A 92 4.28 -26.77 -7.73
N ARG A 93 4.12 -26.75 -6.40
CA ARG A 93 5.24 -26.88 -5.45
C ARG A 93 5.25 -28.28 -4.81
N ASN A 94 6.41 -28.94 -4.87
CA ASN A 94 6.69 -30.30 -4.35
C ASN A 94 6.27 -31.45 -5.28
N ARG A 95 6.81 -32.67 -5.04
CA ARG A 95 6.51 -33.89 -5.82
C ARG A 95 5.01 -34.25 -5.90
N HIS A 96 4.20 -33.81 -4.93
CA HIS A 96 2.74 -33.99 -4.95
C HIS A 96 2.02 -33.11 -5.99
N GLY A 97 2.66 -32.05 -6.50
CA GLY A 97 2.10 -31.17 -7.53
C GLY A 97 2.09 -31.75 -8.96
N GLN A 98 2.76 -32.90 -9.17
CA GLN A 98 2.88 -33.55 -10.48
C GLN A 98 1.53 -34.05 -11.01
N GLN A 99 0.82 -34.83 -10.20
CA GLN A 99 -0.51 -35.34 -10.56
C GLN A 99 -1.55 -34.21 -10.58
N LEU A 100 -1.36 -33.18 -9.74
CA LEU A 100 -2.29 -32.06 -9.64
C LEU A 100 -2.40 -31.26 -10.95
N LEU A 101 -1.28 -31.05 -11.66
CA LEU A 101 -1.30 -30.36 -12.97
C LEU A 101 -2.06 -31.18 -14.01
N VAL A 102 -1.82 -32.49 -14.08
CA VAL A 102 -2.52 -33.41 -15.00
C VAL A 102 -4.01 -33.40 -14.71
N ASP A 103 -4.40 -33.65 -13.46
CA ASP A 103 -5.81 -33.68 -13.03
C ASP A 103 -6.52 -32.34 -13.31
N THR A 104 -5.79 -31.22 -13.14
CA THR A 104 -6.31 -29.87 -13.43
C THR A 104 -6.53 -29.65 -14.91
N ILE A 105 -5.56 -30.03 -15.76
CA ILE A 105 -5.69 -29.91 -17.21
C ILE A 105 -6.84 -30.79 -17.72
N ASP A 106 -6.94 -32.04 -17.24
CA ASP A 106 -8.01 -32.94 -17.64
C ASP A 106 -9.39 -32.43 -17.22
N TYR A 107 -9.50 -31.86 -16.01
CA TYR A 107 -10.71 -31.18 -15.58
C TYR A 107 -11.05 -30.00 -16.50
N VAL A 108 -10.08 -29.11 -16.77
CA VAL A 108 -10.27 -27.93 -17.61
C VAL A 108 -10.70 -28.31 -19.03
N ARG A 109 -10.11 -29.36 -19.60
CA ARG A 109 -10.45 -29.90 -20.94
C ARG A 109 -11.88 -30.42 -21.04
N GLN A 110 -12.39 -31.01 -19.97
CA GLN A 110 -13.75 -31.57 -19.91
C GLN A 110 -14.79 -30.51 -19.55
N ALA A 111 -14.43 -29.57 -18.67
CA ALA A 111 -15.35 -28.58 -18.14
C ALA A 111 -15.46 -27.33 -19.02
N HIS A 112 -14.43 -26.96 -19.79
CA HIS A 112 -14.40 -25.70 -20.53
C HIS A 112 -13.93 -25.87 -21.98
N PRO A 113 -14.46 -25.10 -22.94
CA PRO A 113 -14.12 -25.24 -24.36
C PRO A 113 -12.72 -24.68 -24.71
N TRP A 114 -12.25 -23.68 -23.95
CA TRP A 114 -11.11 -22.85 -24.35
C TRP A 114 -9.76 -23.57 -24.40
N TRP A 115 -9.56 -24.59 -23.57
CA TRP A 115 -8.33 -25.38 -23.64
C TRP A 115 -8.24 -26.14 -24.96
N ASN A 116 -9.32 -26.83 -25.35
CA ASN A 116 -9.34 -27.62 -26.57
C ASN A 116 -9.25 -26.71 -27.81
N ALA A 117 -9.74 -25.47 -27.73
CA ALA A 117 -9.64 -24.49 -28.80
C ALA A 117 -8.20 -23.97 -29.02
N THR A 118 -7.42 -23.78 -27.94
CA THR A 118 -6.07 -23.19 -28.04
C THR A 118 -4.94 -24.22 -27.95
N GLY A 119 -5.23 -25.46 -27.58
CA GLY A 119 -4.22 -26.49 -27.32
C GLY A 119 -3.22 -26.12 -26.24
N GLY A 120 -3.57 -25.20 -25.33
CA GLY A 120 -2.71 -24.70 -24.26
C GLY A 120 -1.82 -23.49 -24.62
N HIS A 121 -1.78 -23.02 -25.87
CA HIS A 121 -0.88 -21.93 -26.29
C HIS A 121 -1.18 -20.57 -25.64
N ARG A 122 -2.42 -20.37 -25.19
CA ARG A 122 -2.87 -19.14 -24.51
C ARG A 122 -3.10 -19.37 -23.02
N HIS A 123 -2.44 -20.40 -22.46
CA HIS A 123 -2.59 -20.81 -21.08
C HIS A 123 -1.28 -20.61 -20.34
N PHE A 124 -1.36 -20.16 -19.08
CA PHE A 124 -0.17 -20.02 -18.25
C PHE A 124 -0.39 -20.46 -16.81
N VAL A 125 0.72 -20.86 -16.19
CA VAL A 125 0.83 -21.25 -14.78
C VAL A 125 1.97 -20.48 -14.12
N ILE A 126 1.86 -20.26 -12.81
CA ILE A 126 2.94 -19.66 -12.00
C ILE A 126 3.62 -20.77 -11.20
N ALA A 127 4.88 -21.07 -11.54
CA ALA A 127 5.67 -22.16 -10.97
C ALA A 127 6.93 -21.60 -10.27
N THR A 128 6.82 -21.33 -8.97
CA THR A 128 7.88 -20.72 -8.13
C THR A 128 8.76 -21.74 -7.39
N GLY A 129 8.69 -23.02 -7.79
CA GLY A 129 9.48 -24.12 -7.23
C GLY A 129 10.99 -24.00 -7.49
N ASP A 130 11.75 -24.86 -6.80
CA ASP A 130 13.21 -25.01 -6.88
C ASP A 130 13.67 -25.90 -8.04
N TYR A 131 12.80 -26.29 -8.99
CA TYR A 131 13.18 -26.89 -10.28
C TYR A 131 12.35 -26.36 -11.46
N GLY A 132 11.61 -25.26 -11.27
CA GLY A 132 10.71 -24.71 -12.29
C GLY A 132 9.70 -25.73 -12.79
N ARG A 133 9.59 -25.87 -14.12
CA ARG A 133 8.70 -26.83 -14.79
C ARG A 133 8.95 -28.28 -14.41
N ALA A 134 10.19 -28.65 -14.11
CA ALA A 134 10.57 -30.02 -13.79
C ALA A 134 9.98 -30.53 -12.45
N GLU A 135 9.47 -29.65 -11.57
CA GLU A 135 8.74 -30.09 -10.38
C GLU A 135 7.42 -30.76 -10.72
N SER A 136 6.70 -30.24 -11.73
CA SER A 136 5.40 -30.74 -12.17
C SER A 136 5.49 -31.73 -13.33
N GLU A 137 6.60 -31.73 -14.08
CA GLU A 137 6.80 -32.58 -15.26
C GLU A 137 7.90 -33.64 -15.05
N TYR A 138 8.02 -34.13 -13.82
CA TYR A 138 9.06 -35.10 -13.47
C TYR A 138 8.94 -36.37 -14.34
N PRO A 139 10.04 -37.06 -14.68
CA PRO A 139 10.03 -38.19 -15.61
C PRO A 139 9.05 -39.33 -15.28
N SER A 140 8.64 -39.47 -14.02
CA SER A 140 7.63 -40.44 -13.58
C SER A 140 6.21 -40.11 -14.05
N VAL A 141 5.96 -38.89 -14.53
CA VAL A 141 4.66 -38.41 -15.03
C VAL A 141 4.87 -37.78 -16.42
N ARG A 142 5.33 -38.58 -17.39
CA ARG A 142 5.55 -38.14 -18.80
C ARG A 142 4.33 -37.45 -19.41
N GLU A 143 3.14 -37.84 -18.97
CA GLU A 143 1.88 -37.27 -19.43
C GLU A 143 1.74 -35.78 -19.08
N ALA A 144 2.26 -35.34 -17.91
CA ALA A 144 2.23 -33.94 -17.52
C ALA A 144 2.94 -33.07 -18.56
N GLY A 145 4.19 -33.41 -18.90
CA GLY A 145 4.96 -32.63 -19.88
C GLY A 145 4.39 -32.66 -21.29
N ARG A 146 3.64 -33.72 -21.66
CA ARG A 146 2.90 -33.76 -22.93
C ARG A 146 1.72 -32.79 -22.92
N LEU A 147 0.96 -32.75 -21.83
CA LEU A 147 -0.22 -31.89 -21.70
C LEU A 147 0.13 -30.42 -21.52
N SER A 148 1.22 -30.09 -20.81
CA SER A 148 1.67 -28.71 -20.59
C SER A 148 2.72 -28.22 -21.59
N ALA A 149 2.97 -28.97 -22.67
CA ALA A 149 3.96 -28.65 -23.69
C ALA A 149 3.80 -27.23 -24.29
N ASN A 150 2.56 -26.77 -24.45
CA ASN A 150 2.25 -25.45 -25.01
C ASN A 150 1.92 -24.38 -23.96
N VAL A 151 1.83 -24.77 -22.68
CA VAL A 151 1.53 -23.85 -21.58
C VAL A 151 2.74 -22.99 -21.30
N THR A 152 2.53 -21.68 -21.11
CA THR A 152 3.57 -20.74 -20.68
C THR A 152 3.81 -20.90 -19.17
N PHE A 153 5.03 -21.26 -18.77
CA PHE A 153 5.40 -21.28 -17.36
C PHE A 153 6.02 -19.94 -16.96
N VAL A 154 5.43 -19.31 -15.96
CA VAL A 154 6.00 -18.14 -15.30
C VAL A 154 6.77 -18.63 -14.08
N THR A 155 8.09 -18.50 -14.07
CA THR A 155 8.94 -19.21 -13.09
C THR A 155 10.15 -18.40 -12.65
N TYR A 156 10.71 -18.70 -11.48
CA TYR A 156 12.03 -18.19 -11.08
C TYR A 156 13.19 -18.95 -11.73
N TRP A 157 12.89 -20.10 -12.34
CA TRP A 157 13.87 -21.00 -12.93
C TRP A 157 14.21 -20.57 -14.36
N GLY A 158 15.31 -19.85 -14.52
CA GLY A 158 15.84 -19.45 -15.84
C GLY A 158 16.91 -20.39 -16.38
N LEU A 159 17.18 -21.53 -15.73
CA LEU A 159 18.21 -22.47 -16.15
C LEU A 159 17.74 -23.24 -17.40
N HIS A 160 18.41 -22.99 -18.52
CA HIS A 160 18.11 -23.56 -19.83
C HIS A 160 19.21 -24.51 -20.35
N SER A 161 20.24 -24.75 -19.56
CA SER A 161 21.29 -25.75 -19.83
C SER A 161 21.69 -26.46 -18.54
N ASP A 162 21.88 -27.78 -18.60
CA ASP A 162 22.25 -28.57 -17.41
C ASP A 162 23.57 -28.08 -16.81
N ARG A 163 23.69 -28.18 -15.48
CA ARG A 163 24.91 -27.79 -14.77
C ARG A 163 25.71 -29.03 -14.33
N PRO A 164 26.92 -29.25 -14.87
CA PRO A 164 27.71 -30.44 -14.56
C PRO A 164 28.09 -30.58 -13.08
N ASN A 165 28.25 -29.45 -12.38
CA ASN A 165 28.71 -29.40 -10.99
C ASN A 165 27.56 -29.22 -9.98
N SER A 166 26.30 -29.40 -10.36
CA SER A 166 25.17 -29.36 -9.42
C SER A 166 24.11 -30.41 -9.77
N THR A 167 23.10 -30.56 -8.91
CA THR A 167 21.93 -31.42 -9.18
C THR A 167 20.85 -30.70 -9.98
N TRP A 168 21.15 -29.53 -10.55
CA TRP A 168 20.15 -28.69 -11.22
C TRP A 168 19.99 -29.10 -12.68
N VAL A 169 18.74 -29.25 -13.08
CA VAL A 169 18.35 -29.63 -14.44
C VAL A 169 17.81 -28.44 -15.21
N ALA A 170 18.13 -28.39 -16.50
CA ALA A 170 17.53 -27.45 -17.44
C ALA A 170 16.03 -27.74 -17.53
N SER A 171 15.22 -26.75 -17.18
CA SER A 171 13.75 -26.88 -17.27
C SER A 171 13.07 -25.67 -17.91
N HIS A 172 13.78 -24.55 -18.04
CA HIS A 172 13.29 -23.36 -18.72
C HIS A 172 13.30 -23.54 -20.24
N ARG A 173 12.20 -23.16 -20.91
CA ARG A 173 12.10 -23.15 -22.37
C ARG A 173 12.14 -21.72 -22.88
N ASN A 174 13.21 -21.36 -23.57
CA ASN A 174 13.47 -19.99 -24.06
C ASN A 174 12.34 -19.43 -24.94
N ALA A 175 11.63 -20.28 -25.70
CA ALA A 175 10.56 -19.83 -26.58
C ALA A 175 9.24 -19.50 -25.85
N THR A 176 8.93 -20.23 -24.78
CA THR A 176 7.58 -20.21 -24.17
C THR A 176 7.58 -19.57 -22.79
N ASP A 177 8.56 -19.87 -21.96
CA ASP A 177 8.51 -19.59 -20.52
C ASP A 177 8.96 -18.15 -20.22
N ILE A 178 8.51 -17.62 -19.09
CA ILE A 178 8.82 -16.26 -18.63
C ILE A 178 9.57 -16.38 -17.30
N VAL A 179 10.77 -15.82 -17.22
CA VAL A 179 11.51 -15.72 -15.96
C VAL A 179 10.98 -14.54 -15.15
N LEU A 180 10.48 -14.80 -13.96
CA LEU A 180 9.91 -13.79 -13.07
C LEU A 180 10.94 -13.39 -11.99
N PRO A 181 10.98 -12.12 -11.53
CA PRO A 181 11.82 -11.74 -10.42
C PRO A 181 11.37 -12.45 -9.13
N VAL A 182 12.34 -12.88 -8.31
CA VAL A 182 12.05 -13.42 -6.98
C VAL A 182 11.46 -12.31 -6.11
N HIS A 183 10.25 -12.55 -5.57
CA HIS A 183 9.61 -11.61 -4.64
C HIS A 183 10.42 -11.47 -3.35
N LEU A 184 10.56 -10.24 -2.86
CA LEU A 184 11.18 -9.95 -1.58
C LEU A 184 10.13 -9.40 -0.60
N SER A 185 9.90 -10.10 0.50
CA SER A 185 9.01 -9.60 1.54
C SER A 185 9.52 -8.28 2.15
N ALA A 186 8.63 -7.44 2.69
CA ALA A 186 9.01 -6.16 3.29
C ALA A 186 10.12 -6.28 4.36
N PRO A 187 10.12 -7.29 5.27
CA PRO A 187 11.25 -7.51 6.19
C PRO A 187 12.57 -7.80 5.46
N LYS A 188 12.52 -8.53 4.34
CA LYS A 188 13.70 -8.83 3.52
C LYS A 188 14.22 -7.59 2.81
N MET A 189 13.33 -6.76 2.27
CA MET A 189 13.69 -5.48 1.66
C MET A 189 14.33 -4.53 2.68
N ALA A 190 13.81 -4.48 3.91
CA ALA A 190 14.41 -3.71 5.00
C ALA A 190 15.83 -4.22 5.34
N ALA A 191 15.99 -5.54 5.51
CA ALA A 191 17.28 -6.15 5.85
C ALA A 191 18.34 -6.04 4.73
N THR A 192 17.93 -5.76 3.50
CA THR A 192 18.82 -5.65 2.33
C THR A 192 19.08 -4.19 1.93
N GLY A 193 18.55 -3.22 2.66
CA GLY A 193 18.72 -1.79 2.35
C GLY A 193 17.88 -1.30 1.17
N SER A 194 16.97 -2.12 0.64
CA SER A 194 16.12 -1.74 -0.50
C SER A 194 15.21 -0.55 -0.16
N LEU A 195 14.75 -0.42 1.09
CA LEU A 195 13.89 0.69 1.54
C LEU A 195 14.65 2.02 1.72
N SER A 196 15.98 1.97 1.82
CA SER A 196 16.88 3.13 1.91
C SER A 196 17.73 3.31 0.64
N SER A 197 17.33 2.63 -0.44
CA SER A 197 18.04 2.58 -1.72
C SER A 197 18.27 3.96 -2.32
N ARG A 198 19.41 4.10 -3.01
CA ARG A 198 19.74 5.30 -3.79
C ARG A 198 18.80 5.56 -4.97
N LEU A 199 18.04 4.54 -5.34
CA LEU A 199 17.00 4.63 -6.35
C LEU A 199 15.78 5.43 -5.86
N HIS A 200 15.66 5.72 -4.57
CA HIS A 200 14.58 6.58 -4.09
C HIS A 200 14.79 8.05 -4.55
N PRO A 201 13.80 8.74 -5.14
CA PRO A 201 13.97 10.08 -5.73
C PRO A 201 14.24 11.19 -4.70
N LYS A 202 14.09 10.89 -3.40
CA LYS A 202 14.51 11.78 -2.30
C LYS A 202 15.82 11.34 -1.63
N PHE A 203 16.53 10.38 -2.18
CA PHE A 203 17.78 9.87 -1.59
C PHE A 203 18.77 11.00 -1.29
N THR A 204 18.99 11.91 -2.24
CA THR A 204 19.87 13.09 -2.06
C THR A 204 19.43 14.05 -0.96
N THR A 205 18.17 13.98 -0.51
CA THR A 205 17.64 14.79 0.61
C THR A 205 17.45 14.02 1.91
N LEU A 206 17.44 12.68 1.86
CA LEU A 206 17.17 11.80 3.00
C LEU A 206 18.43 11.10 3.51
N ALA A 207 19.43 10.89 2.65
CA ALA A 207 20.65 10.19 2.99
C ALA A 207 21.65 11.11 3.71
N ASP A 208 22.30 10.55 4.73
CA ASP A 208 23.46 11.14 5.41
C ASP A 208 24.56 11.49 4.39
N PRO A 209 25.27 12.63 4.51
CA PRO A 209 26.39 12.98 3.64
C PRO A 209 27.39 11.83 3.38
N GLU A 210 27.72 11.02 4.39
CA GLU A 210 28.67 9.89 4.27
C GLU A 210 28.15 8.76 3.34
N VAL A 211 26.85 8.65 3.18
CA VAL A 211 26.18 7.65 2.32
C VAL A 211 26.07 8.16 0.87
N ARG A 212 26.49 9.40 0.54
CA ARG A 212 26.32 9.94 -0.82
C ARG A 212 27.43 9.55 -1.79
N ASP A 213 28.64 9.31 -1.30
CA ASP A 213 29.83 9.22 -2.16
C ASP A 213 30.21 7.78 -2.62
N ARG A 214 29.45 6.76 -2.19
CA ARG A 214 29.73 5.31 -2.43
C ARG A 214 31.12 4.90 -1.90
N ASP A 215 31.45 5.30 -0.69
CA ASP A 215 32.72 4.97 -0.01
C ASP A 215 32.80 3.50 0.50
N GLY A 216 31.81 2.68 0.15
CA GLY A 216 31.78 1.24 0.47
C GLY A 216 32.75 0.40 -0.37
N PRO A 217 32.77 -0.92 -0.19
CA PRO A 217 33.64 -1.80 -0.97
C PRO A 217 33.28 -1.75 -2.46
N LEU A 218 34.30 -1.83 -3.32
CA LEU A 218 34.13 -1.89 -4.78
C LEU A 218 33.22 -3.04 -5.18
N PHE A 219 33.46 -4.22 -4.61
CA PHE A 219 32.70 -5.45 -4.87
C PHE A 219 32.22 -6.08 -3.56
N PHE A 220 30.92 -6.33 -3.46
CA PHE A 220 30.29 -6.83 -2.24
C PHE A 220 29.51 -8.13 -2.44
N PHE A 221 29.70 -9.06 -1.51
CA PHE A 221 28.86 -10.23 -1.36
C PHE A 221 28.86 -10.67 0.10
N THR A 222 27.66 -10.97 0.62
CA THR A 222 27.58 -11.73 1.86
C THR A 222 26.47 -12.77 1.85
N GLY A 223 26.79 -13.92 2.42
CA GLY A 223 25.94 -15.10 2.46
C GLY A 223 26.74 -16.39 2.47
N ARG A 224 26.07 -17.54 2.61
CA ARG A 224 26.76 -18.84 2.66
C ARG A 224 27.65 -19.00 1.43
N ILE A 225 28.92 -19.34 1.69
CA ILE A 225 29.93 -19.63 0.65
C ILE A 225 30.03 -21.14 0.47
N CYS A 226 30.17 -21.89 1.57
CA CYS A 226 30.28 -23.35 1.56
C CYS A 226 28.94 -24.10 1.56
N GLY A 227 27.81 -23.41 1.60
CA GLY A 227 26.46 -24.03 1.59
C GLY A 227 26.01 -24.59 2.95
N ASP A 228 26.89 -25.32 3.64
CA ASP A 228 26.67 -25.90 4.99
C ASP A 228 26.76 -24.88 6.14
N GLY A 229 27.09 -23.63 5.82
CA GLY A 229 27.26 -22.54 6.81
C GLY A 229 28.63 -22.48 7.46
N SER A 230 29.56 -23.38 7.10
CA SER A 230 30.95 -23.29 7.53
C SER A 230 31.65 -22.08 6.90
N VAL A 231 32.56 -21.49 7.65
CA VAL A 231 33.41 -20.39 7.19
C VAL A 231 34.52 -20.95 6.30
N PRO A 232 34.81 -20.37 5.12
CA PRO A 232 35.93 -20.80 4.30
C PRO A 232 37.26 -20.70 5.05
N ARG A 233 38.09 -21.75 4.98
CA ARG A 233 39.43 -21.82 5.56
C ARG A 233 40.40 -20.92 4.79
N LYS A 234 41.02 -19.94 5.46
CA LYS A 234 42.12 -19.15 4.89
C LYS A 234 43.29 -20.06 4.53
N ASN A 235 43.92 -19.86 3.36
CA ASN A 235 45.14 -20.56 2.90
C ASN A 235 45.06 -22.10 2.72
N ALA A 236 43.87 -22.67 2.49
CA ALA A 236 43.67 -24.10 2.20
C ALA A 236 43.70 -24.42 0.67
N ARG A 237 43.91 -25.70 0.30
CA ARG A 237 43.72 -26.16 -1.09
C ARG A 237 42.23 -26.08 -1.48
N TRP A 238 41.97 -25.77 -2.73
CA TRP A 238 40.61 -25.70 -3.30
C TRP A 238 39.81 -26.99 -3.09
N PRO A 239 38.51 -26.92 -2.70
CA PRO A 239 37.77 -25.74 -2.24
C PRO A 239 38.08 -25.40 -0.78
N HIS A 240 38.10 -24.12 -0.42
CA HIS A 240 38.34 -23.62 0.95
C HIS A 240 37.26 -24.04 1.98
N CYS A 241 36.46 -25.06 1.74
CA CYS A 241 35.36 -25.51 2.60
C CYS A 241 35.74 -26.75 3.41
N LYS A 242 35.08 -26.94 4.56
CA LYS A 242 35.40 -28.03 5.51
C LYS A 242 35.22 -29.43 4.90
N THR A 243 34.28 -29.60 3.98
CA THR A 243 33.97 -30.86 3.29
C THR A 243 34.03 -30.68 1.77
N SER A 244 34.54 -31.69 1.06
CA SER A 244 34.62 -31.73 -0.41
C SER A 244 33.24 -31.85 -1.09
N LEU A 245 32.22 -32.30 -0.36
CA LEU A 245 30.82 -32.40 -0.81
C LEU A 245 30.17 -31.04 -1.13
N ASN A 246 30.76 -29.93 -0.67
CA ASN A 246 30.25 -28.57 -0.89
C ASN A 246 30.65 -27.95 -2.24
N ARG A 247 31.31 -28.70 -3.15
CA ARG A 247 31.74 -28.17 -4.46
C ARG A 247 30.57 -27.70 -5.34
N GLY A 248 29.39 -28.31 -5.19
CA GLY A 248 28.24 -28.00 -6.05
C GLY A 248 27.28 -26.91 -5.54
N TYR A 249 27.48 -26.38 -4.33
CA TYR A 249 26.63 -25.29 -3.84
C TYR A 249 26.80 -24.04 -4.70
N SER A 250 25.70 -23.46 -5.17
CA SER A 250 25.73 -22.35 -6.14
C SER A 250 26.49 -22.70 -7.44
N GLY A 251 26.55 -23.98 -7.83
CA GLY A 251 27.35 -24.47 -8.96
C GLY A 251 28.88 -24.33 -8.76
N GLY A 252 29.35 -24.07 -7.53
CA GLY A 252 30.75 -23.81 -7.22
C GLY A 252 31.18 -22.35 -7.40
N ILE A 253 30.30 -21.48 -7.90
CA ILE A 253 30.64 -20.10 -8.28
C ILE A 253 30.98 -19.24 -7.06
N ARG A 254 30.23 -19.35 -5.96
CA ARG A 254 30.52 -18.58 -4.73
C ARG A 254 31.87 -18.91 -4.15
N GLN A 255 32.23 -20.19 -4.19
CA GLN A 255 33.48 -20.72 -3.73
C GLN A 255 34.60 -20.19 -4.62
N LEU A 256 34.44 -20.22 -5.96
CA LEU A 256 35.46 -19.75 -6.92
C LEU A 256 35.72 -18.25 -6.74
N VAL A 257 34.65 -17.44 -6.63
CA VAL A 257 34.76 -16.00 -6.39
C VAL A 257 35.49 -15.71 -5.09
N HIS A 258 35.17 -16.42 -4.00
CA HIS A 258 35.90 -16.29 -2.74
C HIS A 258 37.36 -16.77 -2.86
N TYR A 259 37.63 -17.86 -3.58
CA TYR A 259 38.98 -18.39 -3.79
C TYR A 259 39.89 -17.39 -4.49
N PHE A 260 39.42 -16.78 -5.58
CA PHE A 260 40.25 -15.84 -6.36
C PHE A 260 40.27 -14.41 -5.78
N HIS A 261 39.22 -13.96 -5.10
CA HIS A 261 39.08 -12.55 -4.70
C HIS A 261 38.76 -12.30 -3.22
N GLY A 262 38.59 -13.33 -2.39
CA GLY A 262 38.18 -13.18 -0.99
C GLY A 262 39.19 -12.44 -0.10
N SER A 263 40.44 -12.29 -0.53
CA SER A 263 41.48 -11.50 0.17
C SER A 263 41.92 -10.26 -0.62
N ARG A 264 41.20 -9.89 -1.68
CA ARG A 264 41.57 -8.77 -2.55
C ARG A 264 41.11 -7.44 -1.96
N LYS A 265 41.97 -6.42 -2.00
CA LYS A 265 41.61 -5.06 -1.54
C LYS A 265 40.39 -4.53 -2.31
N GLY A 266 39.42 -3.97 -1.59
CA GLY A 266 38.16 -3.46 -2.15
C GLY A 266 37.09 -4.53 -2.42
N PHE A 267 37.38 -5.81 -2.19
CA PHE A 267 36.42 -6.92 -2.31
C PHE A 267 36.03 -7.39 -0.92
N GLN A 268 34.74 -7.35 -0.61
CA GLN A 268 34.17 -7.82 0.64
C GLN A 268 33.27 -9.01 0.36
N ILE A 269 33.80 -10.22 0.57
CA ILE A 269 33.14 -11.50 0.30
C ILE A 269 33.12 -12.30 1.60
N THR A 270 32.01 -12.22 2.34
CA THR A 270 31.93 -12.77 3.71
C THR A 270 30.75 -13.72 3.89
N PRO A 271 30.79 -14.68 4.83
CA PRO A 271 29.63 -15.51 5.13
C PRO A 271 28.47 -14.76 5.80
N ARG A 272 28.79 -13.72 6.58
CA ARG A 272 27.86 -12.88 7.33
C ARG A 272 28.43 -11.47 7.43
N ASP A 273 27.53 -10.49 7.48
CA ASP A 273 27.85 -9.08 7.63
C ASP A 273 26.76 -8.44 8.52
N PRO A 274 27.12 -7.84 9.69
CA PRO A 274 26.15 -7.14 10.53
C PRO A 274 25.62 -5.86 9.88
N GLU A 275 26.37 -5.27 8.95
CA GLU A 275 26.08 -4.01 8.25
C GLU A 275 25.63 -4.29 6.80
N TYR A 276 24.96 -5.43 6.58
CA TYR A 276 24.53 -5.91 5.26
C TYR A 276 23.87 -4.83 4.40
N ALA A 277 22.87 -4.13 4.97
CA ALA A 277 22.07 -3.15 4.25
C ALA A 277 22.92 -1.93 3.83
N GLU A 278 23.83 -1.51 4.71
CA GLU A 278 24.72 -0.38 4.46
C GLU A 278 25.75 -0.71 3.39
N HIS A 279 26.48 -1.81 3.53
CA HIS A 279 27.43 -2.25 2.51
C HIS A 279 26.75 -2.53 1.16
N MET A 280 25.54 -3.11 1.15
CA MET A 280 24.79 -3.32 -0.09
C MET A 280 24.40 -2.01 -0.78
N THR A 281 24.00 -0.98 -0.04
CA THR A 281 23.57 0.32 -0.60
C THR A 281 24.74 1.27 -0.92
N ASN A 282 25.91 1.03 -0.35
CA ASN A 282 27.12 1.82 -0.55
C ASN A 282 28.13 1.22 -1.52
N SER A 283 28.05 -0.08 -1.80
CA SER A 283 28.92 -0.72 -2.79
C SER A 283 28.63 -0.31 -4.23
N ARG A 284 29.67 -0.35 -5.07
CA ARG A 284 29.55 -0.07 -6.50
C ARG A 284 28.99 -1.28 -7.26
N PHE A 285 29.52 -2.46 -6.97
CA PHE A 285 29.17 -3.72 -7.60
C PHE A 285 28.78 -4.77 -6.55
N CYS A 286 27.66 -5.46 -6.77
CA CYS A 286 27.19 -6.51 -5.88
C CYS A 286 27.08 -7.85 -6.60
N PHE A 287 27.62 -8.88 -5.97
CA PHE A 287 27.64 -10.21 -6.57
C PHE A 287 26.25 -10.86 -6.57
N GLY A 288 25.80 -11.22 -7.76
CA GLY A 288 24.62 -12.01 -8.02
C GLY A 288 24.96 -13.45 -8.42
N PRO A 289 25.31 -14.34 -7.47
CA PRO A 289 25.58 -15.75 -7.79
C PRO A 289 24.31 -16.47 -8.27
N PRO A 290 24.47 -17.54 -9.07
CA PRO A 290 23.34 -18.34 -9.52
C PRO A 290 22.76 -19.10 -8.33
N GLY A 291 21.43 -19.09 -8.24
CA GLY A 291 20.68 -20.11 -7.51
C GLY A 291 20.43 -21.31 -8.40
N GLY A 292 19.49 -22.17 -8.03
CA GLY A 292 19.00 -23.19 -8.96
C GLY A 292 18.46 -22.58 -10.28
N GLY A 293 17.93 -21.35 -10.20
CA GLY A 293 17.73 -20.43 -11.33
C GLY A 293 18.55 -19.14 -11.15
N HIS A 294 18.00 -17.98 -11.54
CA HIS A 294 18.74 -16.71 -11.45
C HIS A 294 19.12 -16.36 -10.00
N GLY A 295 18.17 -16.45 -9.06
CA GLY A 295 18.44 -16.37 -7.62
C GLY A 295 18.22 -14.98 -7.02
N GLN A 296 17.80 -14.94 -5.75
CA GLN A 296 17.33 -13.71 -5.09
C GLN A 296 18.36 -12.58 -4.93
N ARG A 297 19.67 -12.86 -5.08
CA ARG A 297 20.73 -11.87 -4.79
C ARG A 297 20.88 -10.82 -5.88
N GLN A 298 20.59 -11.17 -7.11
CA GLN A 298 20.60 -10.21 -8.22
C GLN A 298 19.46 -9.19 -8.04
N ILE A 299 18.26 -9.66 -7.65
CA ILE A 299 17.11 -8.80 -7.36
C ILE A 299 17.41 -7.84 -6.19
N GLN A 300 18.05 -8.33 -5.13
CA GLN A 300 18.45 -7.49 -3.99
C GLN A 300 19.46 -6.41 -4.39
N ALA A 301 20.47 -6.76 -5.19
CA ALA A 301 21.44 -5.79 -5.69
C ALA A 301 20.74 -4.69 -6.51
N VAL A 302 19.86 -5.09 -7.44
CA VAL A 302 19.12 -4.14 -8.27
C VAL A 302 18.26 -3.20 -7.42
N LEU A 303 17.44 -3.73 -6.51
CA LEU A 303 16.54 -2.90 -5.69
C LEU A 303 17.31 -1.99 -4.71
N ALA A 304 18.47 -2.41 -4.21
CA ALA A 304 19.33 -1.59 -3.37
C ALA A 304 20.12 -0.51 -4.15
N GLY A 305 20.10 -0.51 -5.49
CA GLY A 305 20.88 0.42 -6.32
C GLY A 305 22.36 0.04 -6.47
N CYS A 306 22.71 -1.20 -6.15
CA CYS A 306 24.04 -1.76 -6.35
C CYS A 306 24.11 -2.46 -7.71
N MET A 307 25.13 -2.15 -8.52
CA MET A 307 25.21 -2.70 -9.87
C MET A 307 25.38 -4.22 -9.81
N PRO A 308 24.43 -5.02 -10.34
CA PRO A 308 24.49 -6.47 -10.20
C PRO A 308 25.62 -7.05 -11.08
N VAL A 309 26.47 -7.87 -10.49
CA VAL A 309 27.47 -8.68 -11.19
C VAL A 309 26.96 -10.10 -11.30
N ILE A 310 26.53 -10.49 -12.48
CA ILE A 310 25.91 -11.78 -12.76
C ILE A 310 26.99 -12.74 -13.26
N ILE A 311 27.16 -13.85 -12.55
CA ILE A 311 28.07 -14.94 -12.94
C ILE A 311 27.26 -16.23 -12.98
N ALA A 312 26.47 -16.40 -14.03
CA ALA A 312 25.44 -17.42 -14.10
C ALA A 312 25.24 -17.91 -15.54
N ASP A 313 26.24 -18.61 -16.08
CA ASP A 313 26.18 -19.13 -17.44
C ASP A 313 25.03 -20.15 -17.58
N GLY A 314 24.32 -20.09 -18.70
CA GLY A 314 23.15 -20.95 -18.95
C GLY A 314 21.89 -20.61 -18.15
N VAL A 315 21.88 -19.46 -17.46
CA VAL A 315 20.74 -18.99 -16.64
C VAL A 315 20.25 -17.63 -17.12
N LEU A 316 19.00 -17.59 -17.58
CA LEU A 316 18.27 -16.35 -17.84
C LEU A 316 17.87 -15.68 -16.52
N GLN A 317 18.01 -14.36 -16.47
CA GLN A 317 17.63 -13.48 -15.39
C GLN A 317 16.16 -13.06 -15.51
N ALA A 318 15.64 -12.32 -14.53
CA ALA A 318 14.24 -11.87 -14.55
C ALA A 318 13.93 -11.08 -15.83
N PHE A 319 12.88 -11.51 -16.53
CA PHE A 319 12.39 -11.00 -17.81
C PHE A 319 13.36 -11.04 -18.99
N GLU A 320 14.53 -11.70 -18.88
CA GLU A 320 15.32 -12.03 -20.07
C GLU A 320 14.52 -13.01 -20.96
N PRO A 321 14.62 -12.90 -22.30
CA PRO A 321 15.49 -12.00 -23.07
C PRO A 321 14.93 -10.59 -23.34
N ILE A 322 13.72 -10.27 -22.85
CA ILE A 322 13.06 -8.98 -23.13
C ILE A 322 13.76 -7.81 -22.41
N LEU A 323 14.19 -8.04 -21.17
CA LEU A 323 14.98 -7.09 -20.39
C LEU A 323 16.44 -7.53 -20.38
N ASP A 324 17.31 -6.83 -21.11
CA ASP A 324 18.74 -7.15 -21.17
C ASP A 324 19.49 -6.65 -19.92
N TRP A 325 19.91 -7.58 -19.06
CA TRP A 325 20.64 -7.26 -17.83
C TRP A 325 22.06 -6.74 -18.08
N SER A 326 22.61 -6.89 -19.28
CA SER A 326 23.91 -6.30 -19.63
C SER A 326 23.85 -4.77 -19.71
N GLU A 327 22.65 -4.19 -19.87
CA GLU A 327 22.48 -2.75 -20.01
C GLU A 327 22.58 -1.98 -18.68
N PHE A 328 22.30 -2.65 -17.56
CA PHE A 328 22.33 -2.06 -16.21
C PHE A 328 23.16 -2.86 -15.20
N GLY A 329 23.68 -4.02 -15.60
CA GLY A 329 24.55 -4.89 -14.82
C GLY A 329 25.85 -5.24 -15.53
N VAL A 330 26.59 -6.18 -14.94
CA VAL A 330 27.84 -6.72 -15.49
C VAL A 330 27.70 -8.24 -15.57
N ARG A 331 27.57 -8.78 -16.78
CA ARG A 331 27.63 -10.23 -17.03
C ARG A 331 29.10 -10.65 -17.12
N VAL A 332 29.48 -11.64 -16.34
CA VAL A 332 30.84 -12.21 -16.34
C VAL A 332 30.71 -13.71 -16.54
N ALA A 333 31.40 -14.24 -17.55
CA ALA A 333 31.44 -15.67 -17.80
C ALA A 333 32.05 -16.41 -16.59
N GLU A 334 31.60 -17.63 -16.32
CA GLU A 334 32.10 -18.42 -15.19
C GLU A 334 33.62 -18.70 -15.35
N ALA A 335 34.10 -18.86 -16.59
CA ALA A 335 35.52 -19.01 -16.90
C ALA A 335 36.37 -17.77 -16.56
N ASP A 336 35.75 -16.59 -16.49
CA ASP A 336 36.42 -15.30 -16.27
C ASP A 336 36.50 -14.87 -14.80
N ILE A 337 35.96 -15.70 -13.88
CA ILE A 337 36.05 -15.46 -12.44
C ILE A 337 37.48 -15.08 -11.99
N PRO A 338 38.58 -15.74 -12.41
CA PRO A 338 39.93 -15.35 -11.99
C PRO A 338 40.30 -13.90 -12.37
N ARG A 339 39.73 -13.37 -13.45
CA ARG A 339 39.98 -12.03 -13.98
C ARG A 339 38.89 -11.01 -13.59
N LEU A 340 37.91 -11.38 -12.76
CA LEU A 340 36.79 -10.52 -12.34
C LEU A 340 37.22 -9.09 -11.95
N HIS A 341 38.26 -8.95 -11.13
CA HIS A 341 38.80 -7.65 -10.72
C HIS A 341 39.26 -6.77 -11.89
N LYS A 342 39.81 -7.36 -12.97
CA LYS A 342 40.21 -6.62 -14.18
C LYS A 342 38.98 -6.17 -14.97
N ILE A 343 37.97 -7.02 -15.05
CA ILE A 343 36.71 -6.72 -15.74
C ILE A 343 36.01 -5.54 -15.05
N LEU A 344 35.88 -5.59 -13.72
CA LEU A 344 35.25 -4.49 -12.97
C LEU A 344 36.07 -3.21 -13.02
N ALA A 345 37.41 -3.30 -13.02
CA ALA A 345 38.28 -2.14 -13.13
C ALA A 345 38.28 -1.50 -14.54
N ALA A 346 37.93 -2.27 -15.58
CA ALA A 346 37.84 -1.77 -16.94
C ALA A 346 36.60 -0.89 -17.18
N ILE A 347 35.59 -0.97 -16.31
CA ILE A 347 34.38 -0.15 -16.40
C ILE A 347 34.70 1.27 -15.93
N GLY A 348 34.82 2.18 -16.88
CA GLY A 348 35.07 3.59 -16.61
C GLY A 348 33.89 4.30 -15.93
N PRO A 349 34.10 5.51 -15.37
CA PRO A 349 33.04 6.29 -14.72
C PRO A 349 31.83 6.56 -15.63
N GLU A 350 32.05 6.89 -16.90
CA GLU A 350 30.98 7.18 -17.86
C GLU A 350 30.10 5.96 -18.14
N GLU A 351 30.72 4.81 -18.39
CA GLU A 351 29.98 3.56 -18.61
C GLU A 351 29.19 3.16 -17.36
N TYR A 352 29.79 3.36 -16.17
CA TYR A 352 29.14 3.11 -14.90
C TYR A 352 27.89 3.97 -14.71
N GLU A 353 27.98 5.29 -14.93
CA GLU A 353 26.83 6.20 -14.80
C GLU A 353 25.73 5.89 -15.83
N ARG A 354 26.11 5.53 -17.05
CA ARG A 354 25.15 5.07 -18.07
C ARG A 354 24.37 3.84 -17.59
N LYS A 355 25.06 2.82 -17.08
CA LYS A 355 24.41 1.61 -16.52
C LYS A 355 23.57 1.93 -15.27
N ALA A 356 24.07 2.78 -14.39
CA ALA A 356 23.38 3.21 -13.17
C ALA A 356 22.08 3.98 -13.48
N SER A 357 22.06 4.80 -14.55
CA SER A 357 20.85 5.49 -14.98
C SER A 357 19.74 4.53 -15.43
N ARG A 358 20.11 3.43 -16.10
CA ARG A 358 19.18 2.37 -16.54
C ARG A 358 18.71 1.48 -15.39
N LEU A 359 19.56 1.28 -14.37
CA LEU A 359 19.27 0.46 -13.20
C LEU A 359 17.97 0.85 -12.49
N ARG A 360 17.64 2.16 -12.46
CA ARG A 360 16.40 2.64 -11.85
C ARG A 360 15.15 2.09 -12.56
N CYS A 361 15.14 2.06 -13.89
CA CYS A 361 14.01 1.52 -14.62
C CYS A 361 13.93 0.00 -14.43
N ALA A 362 15.05 -0.70 -14.58
CA ALA A 362 15.14 -2.13 -14.33
C ALA A 362 14.64 -2.53 -12.92
N ALA A 363 14.95 -1.74 -11.90
CA ALA A 363 14.48 -1.97 -10.53
C ALA A 363 12.96 -1.86 -10.39
N GLN A 364 12.30 -0.95 -11.12
CA GLN A 364 10.83 -0.88 -11.11
C GLN A 364 10.24 -2.19 -11.61
N HIS A 365 10.74 -2.72 -12.74
CA HIS A 365 10.31 -4.02 -13.27
C HIS A 365 10.50 -5.19 -12.29
N MET A 366 11.34 -5.07 -11.27
CA MET A 366 11.60 -6.15 -10.30
C MET A 366 10.79 -6.04 -9.01
N ALA A 367 10.14 -4.90 -8.74
CA ALA A 367 9.38 -4.66 -7.52
C ALA A 367 7.92 -5.14 -7.65
N PHE A 368 7.28 -5.50 -6.54
CA PHE A 368 5.85 -5.79 -6.47
C PHE A 368 5.13 -4.72 -5.64
N SER A 369 4.92 -3.54 -6.25
CA SER A 369 4.55 -2.29 -5.55
C SER A 369 3.29 -2.34 -4.68
N LEU A 370 2.30 -3.19 -4.96
CA LEU A 370 1.12 -3.33 -4.07
C LEU A 370 1.50 -3.94 -2.71
N SER A 371 2.36 -4.95 -2.72
CA SER A 371 2.78 -5.66 -1.50
C SER A 371 3.89 -4.95 -0.73
N GLU A 372 4.74 -4.23 -1.46
CA GLU A 372 5.96 -3.59 -0.93
C GLU A 372 5.72 -2.09 -0.63
N GLY A 373 4.65 -1.50 -1.16
CA GLY A 373 4.47 -0.05 -1.24
C GLY A 373 5.40 0.59 -2.28
N ALA A 374 5.36 1.92 -2.39
CA ALA A 374 6.24 2.70 -3.28
C ALA A 374 7.63 2.88 -2.65
N SER A 375 8.36 1.77 -2.47
CA SER A 375 9.65 1.71 -1.76
C SER A 375 10.73 2.58 -2.40
N MET A 376 10.67 2.80 -3.71
CA MET A 376 11.55 3.68 -4.49
C MET A 376 10.81 4.95 -4.98
N GLY A 377 9.65 5.29 -4.40
CA GLY A 377 8.82 6.42 -4.81
C GLY A 377 8.13 6.26 -6.18
N GLU A 378 8.08 5.04 -6.71
CA GLU A 378 7.47 4.65 -7.97
C GLU A 378 5.94 4.54 -7.88
N SER A 379 5.26 4.60 -9.03
CA SER A 379 3.81 4.49 -9.12
C SER A 379 3.28 3.05 -9.21
N GLY A 380 4.17 2.06 -9.41
CA GLY A 380 3.81 0.70 -9.76
C GLY A 380 3.42 0.49 -11.24
N ARG A 381 3.53 1.53 -12.09
CA ARG A 381 3.16 1.45 -13.52
C ARG A 381 3.99 0.41 -14.29
N PHE A 382 5.26 0.30 -13.94
CA PHE A 382 6.23 -0.57 -14.60
C PHE A 382 6.65 -1.74 -13.72
N ASP A 383 5.86 -2.08 -12.71
CA ASP A 383 6.28 -3.07 -11.74
C ASP A 383 6.23 -4.51 -12.29
N ALA A 384 6.70 -5.48 -11.51
CA ALA A 384 6.83 -6.87 -11.96
C ALA A 384 5.49 -7.48 -12.44
N PHE A 385 4.37 -7.05 -11.85
CA PHE A 385 3.04 -7.53 -12.27
C PHE A 385 2.67 -6.94 -13.63
N GLU A 386 2.78 -5.61 -13.81
CA GLU A 386 2.46 -4.99 -15.10
C GLU A 386 3.44 -5.44 -16.19
N THR A 387 4.71 -5.68 -15.86
CA THR A 387 5.72 -6.21 -16.78
C THR A 387 5.33 -7.59 -17.30
N GLN A 388 4.83 -8.46 -16.41
CA GLN A 388 4.32 -9.76 -16.81
C GLN A 388 3.11 -9.63 -17.75
N LEU A 389 2.17 -8.75 -17.44
CA LEU A 389 1.00 -8.52 -18.30
C LEU A 389 1.39 -7.94 -19.66
N GLU A 390 2.34 -7.01 -19.71
CA GLU A 390 2.78 -6.40 -20.96
C GLU A 390 3.47 -7.43 -21.87
N ILE A 391 4.27 -8.33 -21.30
CA ILE A 391 4.85 -9.46 -22.05
C ILE A 391 3.74 -10.37 -22.58
N LEU A 392 2.75 -10.73 -21.76
CA LEU A 392 1.64 -11.58 -22.20
C LEU A 392 0.82 -10.90 -23.32
N ARG A 393 0.57 -9.59 -23.22
CA ARG A 393 -0.07 -8.82 -24.30
C ARG A 393 0.73 -8.90 -25.60
N ALA A 394 2.02 -8.64 -25.55
CA ALA A 394 2.87 -8.69 -26.73
C ALA A 394 2.90 -10.10 -27.35
N LYS A 395 2.97 -11.16 -26.53
CA LYS A 395 2.90 -12.55 -27.00
C LYS A 395 1.54 -12.87 -27.65
N ALA A 396 0.44 -12.32 -27.14
CA ALA A 396 -0.87 -12.48 -27.76
C ALA A 396 -1.00 -11.69 -29.08
N ALA A 397 -0.41 -10.50 -29.17
CA ALA A 397 -0.41 -9.68 -30.37
C ALA A 397 0.50 -10.23 -31.49
N HIS A 398 1.57 -10.95 -31.11
CA HIS A 398 2.57 -11.47 -32.03
C HIS A 398 2.87 -12.96 -31.76
N PRO A 399 1.90 -13.86 -31.98
CA PRO A 399 2.02 -15.27 -31.61
C PRO A 399 3.12 -16.03 -32.36
N ASP A 400 3.42 -15.62 -33.60
CA ASP A 400 4.43 -16.25 -34.46
C ASP A 400 5.84 -15.67 -34.27
N VAL A 401 5.99 -14.64 -33.44
CA VAL A 401 7.28 -14.00 -33.19
C VAL A 401 8.00 -14.70 -32.04
N PRO A 402 9.23 -15.22 -32.25
CA PRO A 402 10.02 -15.80 -31.17
C PRO A 402 10.24 -14.81 -30.03
N PHE A 403 10.27 -15.33 -28.80
CA PHE A 403 10.25 -14.50 -27.59
C PHE A 403 11.42 -13.50 -27.55
N GLU A 404 12.61 -13.89 -27.96
CA GLU A 404 13.79 -13.02 -28.03
C GLU A 404 13.69 -11.86 -29.03
N ARG A 405 12.79 -11.95 -30.01
CA ARG A 405 12.57 -10.89 -31.00
C ARG A 405 11.37 -10.00 -30.67
N LEU A 406 10.56 -10.38 -29.68
CA LEU A 406 9.29 -9.74 -29.39
C LEU A 406 9.44 -8.24 -29.10
N ARG A 407 10.43 -7.85 -28.29
CA ARG A 407 10.71 -6.44 -27.98
C ARG A 407 11.04 -5.60 -29.22
N ARG A 408 11.68 -6.19 -30.24
CA ARG A 408 12.06 -5.46 -31.46
C ARG A 408 10.87 -5.20 -32.38
N VAL A 409 9.85 -6.05 -32.31
CA VAL A 409 8.67 -5.98 -33.20
C VAL A 409 7.54 -5.20 -32.54
N ASP A 410 7.42 -5.27 -31.22
CA ASP A 410 6.37 -4.59 -30.45
C ASP A 410 6.91 -3.28 -29.83
N ALA A 411 6.62 -2.15 -30.49
CA ALA A 411 7.08 -0.83 -30.06
C ALA A 411 6.55 -0.42 -28.67
N GLN A 412 5.35 -0.88 -28.30
CA GLN A 412 4.77 -0.61 -26.99
C GLN A 412 5.55 -1.35 -25.90
N LEU A 413 5.89 -2.62 -26.12
CA LEU A 413 6.71 -3.40 -25.21
C LEU A 413 8.11 -2.79 -25.07
N ASP A 414 8.73 -2.34 -26.16
CA ASP A 414 10.03 -1.66 -26.12
C ASP A 414 9.98 -0.38 -25.26
N ALA A 415 9.01 0.49 -25.52
CA ALA A 415 8.80 1.70 -24.73
C ALA A 415 8.56 1.37 -23.25
N PHE A 416 7.72 0.37 -22.97
CA PHE A 416 7.40 -0.05 -21.60
C PHE A 416 8.64 -0.54 -20.84
N MET A 417 9.50 -1.34 -21.48
CA MET A 417 10.72 -1.88 -20.86
C MET A 417 11.80 -0.83 -20.60
N ASP A 418 11.68 0.34 -21.24
CA ASP A 418 12.47 1.53 -20.95
C ASP A 418 11.77 2.51 -20.00
N CYS A 419 10.67 2.08 -19.36
CA CYS A 419 9.83 2.89 -18.49
C CYS A 419 9.29 4.16 -19.18
N ARG A 420 9.07 4.11 -20.50
CA ARG A 420 8.42 5.16 -21.30
C ARG A 420 6.91 4.87 -21.37
N GLY A 421 6.09 5.92 -21.26
CA GLY A 421 4.63 5.80 -21.45
C GLY A 421 4.26 5.72 -22.93
N PRO A 422 3.04 5.21 -23.27
CA PRO A 422 2.54 5.25 -24.64
C PRO A 422 2.30 6.71 -25.05
N GLU A 423 2.66 7.03 -26.30
CA GLU A 423 2.55 8.38 -26.88
C GLU A 423 1.09 8.89 -26.94
N SER A 424 0.10 8.00 -26.93
CA SER A 424 -1.32 8.28 -27.16
C SER A 424 -2.17 8.51 -25.90
N ASP A 425 -1.58 8.63 -24.71
CA ASP A 425 -2.32 9.11 -23.52
C ASP A 425 -2.65 10.62 -23.62
N GLU A 426 -2.02 11.35 -24.57
CA GLU A 426 -2.39 12.73 -24.91
C GLU A 426 -3.57 12.82 -25.89
N GLU A 427 -3.74 11.85 -26.79
CA GLU A 427 -4.82 11.83 -27.81
C GLU A 427 -6.14 11.23 -27.28
N ALA A 428 -6.09 10.20 -26.43
CA ALA A 428 -7.30 9.62 -25.83
C ALA A 428 -7.99 10.57 -24.84
N ALA A 429 -7.25 11.55 -24.29
CA ALA A 429 -7.83 12.62 -23.48
C ALA A 429 -8.48 13.73 -24.34
N GLU A 430 -8.18 13.80 -25.64
CA GLU A 430 -8.76 14.79 -26.57
C GLU A 430 -10.09 14.30 -27.19
N GLU A 431 -10.33 13.00 -27.30
CA GLU A 431 -11.62 12.48 -27.80
C GLU A 431 -12.77 12.54 -26.77
N GLU A 432 -12.48 12.54 -25.46
CA GLU A 432 -13.51 12.74 -24.42
C GLU A 432 -13.84 14.22 -24.15
N GLU A 433 -13.02 15.17 -24.59
CA GLU A 433 -13.24 16.63 -24.41
C GLU A 433 -13.70 17.36 -25.69
N GLY A 434 -14.11 16.62 -26.73
CA GLY A 434 -14.62 17.15 -28.02
C GLY A 434 -16.08 17.64 -28.01
N GLY A 435 -16.55 18.27 -26.92
CA GLY A 435 -17.91 18.80 -26.77
C GLY A 435 -17.93 20.24 -26.28
N GLU A 436 -17.76 21.18 -27.22
CA GLU A 436 -18.07 22.62 -27.17
C GLU A 436 -17.37 23.54 -26.12
N GLY A 437 -16.69 24.57 -26.64
CA GLY A 437 -16.47 25.83 -25.92
C GLY A 437 -15.01 26.28 -25.86
N GLY A 438 -14.56 27.00 -26.90
CA GLY A 438 -13.18 27.48 -27.02
C GLY A 438 -12.71 28.46 -25.94
N LEU A 439 -11.42 28.37 -25.60
CA LEU A 439 -10.65 29.46 -24.99
C LEU A 439 -9.14 29.33 -25.29
N SER A 440 -8.65 30.29 -26.08
CA SER A 440 -7.30 30.87 -26.18
C SER A 440 -6.05 29.97 -26.33
N ARG A 441 -5.33 30.24 -27.43
CA ARG A 441 -4.02 29.68 -27.85
C ARG A 441 -2.83 29.97 -26.90
N ASN A 442 -3.05 30.52 -25.71
CA ASN A 442 -1.98 30.82 -24.74
C ASN A 442 -1.65 29.67 -23.76
N ALA A 443 -2.32 28.52 -23.85
CA ALA A 443 -2.01 27.35 -23.00
C ALA A 443 -0.83 26.48 -23.52
N LYS A 444 -0.36 26.69 -24.76
CA LYS A 444 0.66 25.83 -25.41
C LYS A 444 2.11 26.07 -24.94
N LYS A 445 2.40 27.09 -24.13
CA LYS A 445 3.79 27.43 -23.71
C LYS A 445 4.21 26.93 -22.32
N LEU A 446 3.42 26.06 -21.67
CA LEU A 446 3.66 25.60 -20.29
C LEU A 446 3.82 24.08 -20.09
N ARG A 447 3.79 23.24 -21.13
CA ARG A 447 3.86 21.76 -20.99
C ARG A 447 5.28 21.19 -21.18
N GLY A 448 6.27 21.80 -20.52
CA GLY A 448 7.65 21.30 -20.42
C GLY A 448 8.15 21.20 -18.96
N ALA A 449 7.27 21.36 -17.98
CA ALA A 449 7.60 21.27 -16.56
C ALA A 449 7.10 19.94 -15.99
N GLN A 450 8.06 19.07 -15.64
CA GLN A 450 7.97 18.07 -14.57
C GLN A 450 6.87 18.47 -13.55
N LEU A 451 5.81 17.66 -13.38
CA LEU A 451 4.78 17.91 -12.35
C LEU A 451 5.41 17.69 -10.96
N LYS A 452 6.22 18.65 -10.51
CA LYS A 452 6.41 18.98 -9.10
C LYS A 452 5.00 19.04 -8.52
N MET A 453 4.61 18.14 -7.61
CA MET A 453 3.43 18.42 -6.78
C MET A 453 3.71 19.74 -6.04
N PRO A 454 3.01 20.83 -6.38
CA PRO A 454 3.35 22.12 -5.82
C PRO A 454 2.97 22.15 -4.35
N ARG A 455 3.79 22.87 -3.60
CA ARG A 455 3.57 23.25 -2.21
C ARG A 455 2.28 24.08 -2.15
N GLY A 456 1.36 23.74 -1.25
CA GLY A 456 0.09 24.45 -1.06
C GLY A 456 -0.93 23.65 -0.24
N PRO A 457 -2.07 24.26 0.12
CA PRO A 457 -3.12 23.59 0.88
C PRO A 457 -3.73 22.45 0.05
N LYS A 458 -3.66 21.21 0.57
CA LYS A 458 -4.29 20.04 -0.08
C LYS A 458 -5.79 20.30 -0.21
N LYS A 459 -6.41 20.09 -1.38
CA LYS A 459 -7.86 20.24 -1.57
C LYS A 459 -8.67 18.96 -1.39
N HIS A 460 -8.00 17.81 -1.38
CA HIS A 460 -8.65 16.50 -1.26
C HIS A 460 -8.31 15.82 0.07
N LEU A 461 -9.22 14.94 0.53
CA LEU A 461 -9.02 14.06 1.67
C LEU A 461 -9.37 12.63 1.24
N LYS A 462 -8.39 11.72 1.31
CA LYS A 462 -8.63 10.29 1.06
C LYS A 462 -9.44 9.70 2.21
N ARG A 463 -10.35 8.77 1.90
CA ARG A 463 -11.29 8.19 2.87
C ARG A 463 -10.60 7.43 3.99
N LEU A 464 -9.57 6.64 3.65
CA LEU A 464 -8.75 5.93 4.64
C LEU A 464 -7.97 6.87 5.57
N ASN A 465 -7.69 8.09 5.13
CA ASN A 465 -6.99 9.11 5.93
C ASN A 465 -7.97 10.05 6.67
N ALA A 466 -9.27 9.79 6.58
CA ALA A 466 -10.27 10.55 7.33
C ALA A 466 -10.23 10.18 8.82
N PRO A 467 -10.62 11.10 9.73
CA PRO A 467 -10.71 10.79 11.14
C PRO A 467 -11.63 9.58 11.43
N TYR A 468 -11.12 8.60 12.18
CA TYR A 468 -11.84 7.35 12.47
C TYR A 468 -13.21 7.56 13.13
N HIS A 469 -13.33 8.59 13.97
CA HIS A 469 -14.56 8.92 14.68
C HIS A 469 -15.70 9.42 13.75
N TRP A 470 -15.43 9.68 12.47
CA TRP A 470 -16.46 9.94 11.46
C TRP A 470 -17.27 8.69 11.11
N MET A 471 -16.70 7.49 11.36
CA MET A 471 -17.31 6.20 11.02
C MET A 471 -17.65 6.11 9.52
N LEU A 472 -16.70 6.53 8.68
CA LEU A 472 -16.78 6.28 7.25
C LEU A 472 -16.39 4.83 6.98
N ASP A 473 -17.21 4.16 6.19
CA ASP A 473 -16.89 2.84 5.65
C ASP A 473 -15.73 2.92 4.64
N LYS A 474 -15.13 1.77 4.35
CA LYS A 474 -13.96 1.66 3.47
C LYS A 474 -14.32 1.57 1.98
N LEU A 475 -15.56 1.19 1.64
CA LEU A 475 -15.89 0.66 0.30
C LEU A 475 -16.68 1.63 -0.57
N SER A 476 -17.53 2.50 0.00
CA SER A 476 -18.43 3.37 -0.76
C SER A 476 -17.75 4.59 -1.41
N GLY A 477 -16.43 4.56 -1.58
CA GLY A 477 -15.71 5.56 -2.38
C GLY A 477 -14.29 5.86 -1.90
N ILE A 478 -13.50 6.47 -2.77
CA ILE A 478 -12.07 6.74 -2.57
C ILE A 478 -11.83 7.96 -1.65
N PHE A 479 -12.72 8.96 -1.74
CA PHE A 479 -12.57 10.24 -1.05
C PHE A 479 -13.53 10.39 0.11
N ALA A 480 -13.12 11.14 1.13
CA ALA A 480 -13.96 11.63 2.20
C ALA A 480 -14.27 13.11 1.97
N PRO A 481 -15.40 13.63 2.48
CA PRO A 481 -15.66 15.06 2.48
C PRO A 481 -14.53 15.77 3.24
N LYS A 482 -13.78 16.61 2.54
CA LYS A 482 -12.72 17.42 3.16
C LYS A 482 -13.39 18.62 3.83
N PRO A 483 -13.27 18.80 5.16
CA PRO A 483 -13.86 19.95 5.83
C PRO A 483 -13.23 21.24 5.30
N SER A 484 -14.07 22.25 5.11
CA SER A 484 -13.64 23.61 4.82
C SER A 484 -12.79 24.14 5.97
N ALA A 485 -11.88 25.09 5.70
CA ALA A 485 -11.21 25.82 6.77
C ALA A 485 -12.26 26.67 7.52
N GLY A 486 -12.42 26.43 8.82
CA GLY A 486 -13.47 27.07 9.62
C GLY A 486 -13.16 27.05 11.11
N PRO A 487 -14.19 27.17 11.98
CA PRO A 487 -14.05 27.30 13.43
C PRO A 487 -13.21 26.20 14.09
N HIS A 488 -13.36 24.96 13.63
CA HIS A 488 -12.80 23.78 14.27
C HIS A 488 -11.75 23.10 13.40
N LYS A 489 -10.78 22.44 14.05
CA LYS A 489 -9.72 21.70 13.35
C LYS A 489 -10.29 20.50 12.58
N GLN A 490 -9.65 20.14 11.47
CA GLN A 490 -10.06 19.00 10.64
C GLN A 490 -10.19 17.68 11.42
N ARG A 491 -9.33 17.43 12.42
CA ARG A 491 -9.35 16.22 13.25
C ARG A 491 -10.33 16.27 14.43
N GLU A 492 -10.95 17.43 14.68
CA GLU A 492 -11.83 17.70 15.83
C GLU A 492 -13.17 18.30 15.36
N CYS A 493 -13.59 17.96 14.14
CA CYS A 493 -14.87 18.42 13.56
C CYS A 493 -15.57 17.30 12.81
N LEU A 494 -16.84 17.51 12.49
CA LEU A 494 -17.67 16.68 11.64
C LEU A 494 -18.31 17.58 10.56
N PRO A 495 -18.09 17.31 9.26
CA PRO A 495 -18.75 18.05 8.18
C PRO A 495 -20.27 17.94 8.22
N LEU A 496 -20.98 19.02 7.86
CA LEU A 496 -22.46 19.01 7.75
C LEU A 496 -22.99 17.88 6.86
N LEU A 497 -22.30 17.58 5.76
CA LEU A 497 -22.64 16.45 4.91
C LEU A 497 -22.71 15.12 5.65
N LEU A 498 -21.80 14.86 6.59
CA LEU A 498 -21.81 13.63 7.38
C LEU A 498 -22.90 13.64 8.45
N ILE A 499 -23.26 14.81 8.98
CA ILE A 499 -24.35 14.93 9.95
C ILE A 499 -25.68 14.60 9.30
N LEU A 500 -25.99 15.26 8.18
CA LEU A 500 -27.27 15.10 7.49
C LEU A 500 -27.41 13.70 6.87
N ARG A 501 -26.35 13.19 6.24
CA ARG A 501 -26.39 11.88 5.54
C ARG A 501 -26.13 10.68 6.46
N ASN A 502 -25.05 10.72 7.25
CA ASN A 502 -24.59 9.53 7.97
C ASN A 502 -25.20 9.40 9.38
N ARG A 503 -25.49 10.52 10.06
CA ARG A 503 -26.01 10.51 11.44
C ARG A 503 -27.53 10.66 11.48
N LEU A 504 -28.08 11.74 10.93
CA LEU A 504 -29.52 12.03 10.96
C LEU A 504 -30.31 11.28 9.88
N LYS A 505 -29.64 10.83 8.82
CA LYS A 505 -30.26 10.09 7.70
C LYS A 505 -31.34 10.88 6.93
N TYR A 506 -31.25 12.21 6.92
CA TYR A 506 -32.13 13.07 6.11
C TYR A 506 -31.82 13.05 4.62
N ALA A 507 -30.62 12.59 4.25
CA ALA A 507 -30.20 12.42 2.88
C ALA A 507 -29.50 11.06 2.72
N LEU A 508 -29.59 10.49 1.51
CA LEU A 508 -28.86 9.31 1.08
C LEU A 508 -27.60 9.71 0.31
N THR A 509 -27.67 10.77 -0.50
CA THR A 509 -26.58 11.21 -1.37
C THR A 509 -26.05 12.61 -1.02
N GLY A 510 -24.85 12.95 -1.52
CA GLY A 510 -24.29 14.30 -1.36
C GLY A 510 -25.08 15.39 -2.09
N LYS A 511 -25.73 15.05 -3.21
CA LYS A 511 -26.59 15.98 -3.98
C LYS A 511 -27.85 16.38 -3.21
N GLU A 512 -28.46 15.45 -2.50
CA GLU A 512 -29.60 15.73 -1.62
C GLU A 512 -29.21 16.66 -0.47
N VAL A 513 -28.05 16.41 0.17
CA VAL A 513 -27.51 17.31 1.20
C VAL A 513 -27.35 18.72 0.65
N GLN A 514 -26.77 18.88 -0.55
CA GLN A 514 -26.62 20.18 -1.18
C GLN A 514 -27.98 20.85 -1.41
N SER A 515 -28.98 20.09 -1.85
CA SER A 515 -30.34 20.62 -2.06
C SER A 515 -30.98 21.11 -0.75
N ILE A 516 -30.82 20.36 0.35
CA ILE A 516 -31.31 20.76 1.69
C ILE A 516 -30.62 22.06 2.15
N LEU A 517 -29.30 22.17 1.96
CA LEU A 517 -28.54 23.34 2.39
C LEU A 517 -28.84 24.59 1.55
N MET A 518 -29.09 24.42 0.24
CA MET A 518 -29.44 25.53 -0.65
C MET A 518 -30.84 26.11 -0.36
N GLN A 519 -31.73 25.33 0.26
CA GLN A 519 -33.00 25.83 0.79
C GLN A 519 -32.84 26.67 2.07
N ARG A 520 -31.61 26.84 2.59
CA ARG A 520 -31.29 27.66 3.78
C ARG A 520 -31.97 27.21 5.07
N LEU A 521 -32.37 25.94 5.15
CA LEU A 521 -33.09 25.35 6.29
C LEU A 521 -32.21 25.05 7.51
N ILE A 522 -30.90 24.88 7.29
CA ILE A 522 -29.95 24.48 8.33
C ILE A 522 -29.22 25.70 8.88
N LYS A 523 -29.36 25.92 10.18
CA LYS A 523 -28.63 26.95 10.93
C LYS A 523 -27.63 26.30 11.87
N VAL A 524 -26.38 26.77 11.84
CA VAL A 524 -25.33 26.38 12.79
C VAL A 524 -24.97 27.61 13.62
N ASP A 525 -25.11 27.51 14.94
CA ASP A 525 -25.00 28.62 15.88
C ASP A 525 -25.80 29.85 15.41
N GLY A 526 -27.08 29.66 15.10
CA GLY A 526 -28.01 30.72 14.68
C GLY A 526 -27.81 31.27 13.26
N LYS A 527 -26.70 30.92 12.59
CA LYS A 527 -26.38 31.39 11.23
C LYS A 527 -26.67 30.32 10.18
N VAL A 528 -27.34 30.72 9.09
CA VAL A 528 -27.57 29.84 7.93
C VAL A 528 -26.22 29.43 7.33
N ARG A 529 -26.00 28.12 7.16
CA ARG A 529 -24.81 27.59 6.50
C ARG A 529 -25.21 26.79 5.26
N THR A 530 -24.72 27.20 4.10
CA THR A 530 -24.97 26.53 2.81
C THR A 530 -23.83 25.60 2.39
N ASP A 531 -22.67 25.70 3.05
CA ASP A 531 -21.48 24.88 2.76
C ASP A 531 -21.66 23.45 3.25
N THR A 532 -21.67 22.49 2.32
CA THR A 532 -21.79 21.05 2.61
C THR A 532 -20.65 20.53 3.49
N THR A 533 -19.45 21.10 3.37
CA THR A 533 -18.24 20.68 4.08
C THR A 533 -17.91 21.57 5.26
N TYR A 534 -18.87 22.38 5.74
CA TYR A 534 -18.68 23.23 6.91
C TYR A 534 -18.28 22.40 8.15
N PRO A 535 -17.17 22.74 8.83
CA PRO A 535 -16.67 21.98 9.97
C PRO A 535 -17.47 22.33 11.24
N THR A 536 -18.48 21.53 11.56
CA THR A 536 -19.13 21.62 12.88
C THR A 536 -18.29 20.87 13.92
N GLY A 537 -18.12 21.42 15.11
CA GLY A 537 -17.28 20.82 16.14
C GLY A 537 -17.97 20.71 17.48
N PHE A 538 -17.18 20.43 18.50
CA PHE A 538 -17.65 20.26 19.87
C PHE A 538 -18.41 21.51 20.36
N MET A 539 -19.56 21.31 21.01
CA MET A 539 -20.48 22.34 21.52
C MET A 539 -21.23 23.21 20.50
N ASP A 540 -21.04 23.00 19.19
CA ASP A 540 -21.84 23.70 18.18
C ASP A 540 -23.31 23.26 18.25
N VAL A 541 -24.22 24.21 18.02
CA VAL A 541 -25.67 23.99 17.99
C VAL A 541 -26.15 24.02 16.54
N ILE A 542 -26.88 22.98 16.14
CA ILE A 542 -27.48 22.83 14.81
C ILE A 542 -29.00 22.89 14.99
N SER A 543 -29.65 23.82 14.31
CA SER A 543 -31.09 24.04 14.37
C SER A 543 -31.71 23.85 12.99
N ILE A 544 -32.82 23.12 12.93
CA ILE A 544 -33.59 22.87 11.71
C ILE A 544 -34.99 23.42 11.92
N GLU A 545 -35.31 24.56 11.30
CA GLU A 545 -36.55 25.29 11.57
C GLU A 545 -37.80 24.54 11.12
N LYS A 546 -37.70 23.80 10.00
CA LYS A 546 -38.84 23.09 9.41
C LYS A 546 -39.34 21.93 10.29
N THR A 547 -38.45 21.32 11.07
CA THR A 547 -38.78 20.19 11.95
C THR A 547 -38.83 20.58 13.42
N ASP A 548 -38.55 21.85 13.75
CA ASP A 548 -38.38 22.37 15.12
C ASP A 548 -37.43 21.52 15.97
N GLU A 549 -36.38 20.99 15.33
CA GLU A 549 -35.37 20.16 16.00
C GLU A 549 -34.06 20.91 16.21
N HIS A 550 -33.53 20.78 17.42
CA HIS A 550 -32.25 21.36 17.82
C HIS A 550 -31.30 20.27 18.29
N PHE A 551 -30.04 20.37 17.87
CA PHE A 551 -29.02 19.39 18.18
C PHE A 551 -27.74 20.06 18.67
N ARG A 552 -27.10 19.50 19.70
CA ARG A 552 -25.76 19.87 20.14
C ARG A 552 -24.76 18.78 19.75
N ILE A 553 -23.62 19.19 19.21
CA ILE A 553 -22.54 18.25 18.89
C ILE A 553 -21.70 18.00 20.16
N VAL A 554 -21.78 16.78 20.67
CA VAL A 554 -21.06 16.32 21.87
C VAL A 554 -20.34 15.01 21.58
N LEU A 555 -19.41 14.63 22.46
CA LEU A 555 -18.69 13.37 22.36
C LEU A 555 -19.38 12.27 23.17
N ASP A 556 -19.39 11.05 22.63
CA ASP A 556 -19.70 9.85 23.40
C ASP A 556 -18.47 9.29 24.12
N THR A 557 -18.70 8.36 25.04
CA THR A 557 -17.64 7.68 25.81
C THR A 557 -16.68 6.83 24.98
N LYS A 558 -16.98 6.65 23.67
CA LYS A 558 -16.12 5.97 22.69
C LYS A 558 -15.30 6.96 21.86
N GLY A 559 -15.38 8.26 22.14
CA GLY A 559 -14.64 9.31 21.45
C GLY A 559 -15.21 9.70 20.09
N ARG A 560 -16.52 9.50 19.87
CA ARG A 560 -17.21 9.81 18.61
C ARG A 560 -18.14 11.01 18.77
N PHE A 561 -18.28 11.82 17.72
CA PHE A 561 -19.29 12.87 17.69
C PHE A 561 -20.69 12.27 17.56
N VAL A 562 -21.54 12.64 18.51
CA VAL A 562 -22.96 12.33 18.55
C VAL A 562 -23.75 13.61 18.41
N VAL A 563 -24.80 13.52 17.60
CA VAL A 563 -25.76 14.60 17.38
C VAL A 563 -26.83 14.46 18.45
N HIS A 564 -26.67 15.16 19.57
CA HIS A 564 -27.54 15.04 20.73
C HIS A 564 -28.72 16.02 20.62
N ARG A 565 -29.96 15.50 20.64
CA ARG A 565 -31.17 16.34 20.66
C ARG A 565 -31.23 17.15 21.95
N ILE A 566 -31.55 18.44 21.83
CA ILE A 566 -31.68 19.40 22.94
C ILE A 566 -32.98 20.18 22.81
N THR A 567 -33.39 20.88 23.88
CA THR A 567 -34.55 21.78 23.84
C THR A 567 -34.21 23.12 23.19
N LYS A 568 -35.24 23.89 22.86
CA LYS A 568 -35.09 25.22 22.24
C LYS A 568 -34.41 26.23 23.17
N GLU A 569 -34.65 26.14 24.47
CA GLU A 569 -34.04 27.00 25.49
C GLU A 569 -32.53 26.71 25.60
N GLU A 570 -32.14 25.44 25.58
CA GLU A 570 -30.72 25.05 25.56
C GLU A 570 -30.04 25.42 24.23
N ALA A 571 -30.79 25.43 23.12
CA ALA A 571 -30.27 25.80 21.82
C ALA A 571 -29.95 27.31 21.69
N ALA A 572 -30.45 28.15 22.60
CA ALA A 572 -30.19 29.59 22.59
C ALA A 572 -28.76 29.95 23.05
N TYR A 573 -28.06 29.03 23.71
CA TYR A 573 -26.70 29.26 24.20
C TYR A 573 -25.72 28.13 23.84
N LYS A 574 -24.44 28.45 23.88
CA LYS A 574 -23.37 27.44 23.78
C LYS A 574 -22.22 27.73 24.72
N LEU A 575 -21.54 26.67 25.13
CA LEU A 575 -20.33 26.77 25.92
C LEU A 575 -19.11 26.92 25.01
N CYS A 576 -18.26 27.89 25.31
CA CYS A 576 -17.03 28.16 24.58
C CYS A 576 -15.84 28.20 25.53
N ARG A 577 -14.88 27.29 25.37
CA ARG A 577 -13.65 27.33 26.16
C ARG A 577 -12.74 28.46 25.67
N VAL A 578 -12.21 29.25 26.60
CA VAL A 578 -11.24 30.32 26.36
C VAL A 578 -9.86 29.71 26.12
N ARG A 579 -9.27 30.04 24.98
CA ARG A 579 -7.91 29.63 24.60
C ARG A 579 -6.86 30.60 25.12
N GLY A 580 -7.19 31.88 25.19
CA GLY A 580 -6.32 32.92 25.71
C GLY A 580 -7.03 34.26 25.80
N VAL A 581 -6.52 35.11 26.68
CA VAL A 581 -6.94 36.50 26.88
C VAL A 581 -5.83 37.40 26.36
N GLN A 582 -6.18 38.39 25.56
CA GLN A 582 -5.22 39.30 24.93
C GLN A 582 -5.78 40.73 24.93
N HIS A 583 -4.90 41.72 24.78
CA HIS A 583 -5.28 43.12 24.65
C HIS A 583 -5.06 43.56 23.21
N GLY A 584 -6.09 44.15 22.60
CA GLY A 584 -6.06 44.66 21.25
C GLY A 584 -5.51 46.08 21.18
N LYS A 585 -5.54 46.65 19.97
CA LYS A 585 -5.23 48.06 19.75
C LYS A 585 -6.13 48.94 20.63
N GLY A 586 -5.54 49.88 21.37
CA GLY A 586 -6.26 50.72 22.32
C GLY A 586 -6.50 50.07 23.69
N GLY A 587 -5.80 48.99 24.03
CA GLY A 587 -5.88 48.36 25.36
C GLY A 587 -7.19 47.59 25.60
N ILE A 588 -7.98 47.33 24.57
CA ILE A 588 -9.28 46.64 24.71
C ILE A 588 -9.04 45.15 24.97
N PRO A 589 -9.47 44.59 26.12
CA PRO A 589 -9.33 43.16 26.37
C PRO A 589 -10.28 42.35 25.48
N PHE A 590 -9.80 41.23 24.96
CA PHE A 590 -10.60 40.26 24.22
C PHE A 590 -10.19 38.83 24.54
N VAL A 591 -11.17 37.92 24.49
CA VAL A 591 -10.95 36.48 24.64
C VAL A 591 -11.08 35.79 23.29
N ASN A 592 -10.17 34.85 23.03
CA ASN A 592 -10.26 33.94 21.91
C ASN A 592 -10.77 32.59 22.38
N THR A 593 -11.79 32.08 21.71
CA THR A 593 -12.44 30.81 22.06
C THR A 593 -11.91 29.64 21.21
N HIS A 594 -12.21 28.42 21.64
CA HIS A 594 -11.78 27.19 20.95
C HIS A 594 -12.35 27.02 19.53
N ASP A 595 -13.51 27.62 19.26
CA ASP A 595 -14.23 27.66 17.98
C ASP A 595 -13.92 28.94 17.18
N GLY A 596 -12.83 29.64 17.52
CA GLY A 596 -12.29 30.75 16.73
C GLY A 596 -13.07 32.06 16.82
N ARG A 597 -14.02 32.20 17.75
CA ARG A 597 -14.70 33.48 18.02
C ARG A 597 -13.82 34.37 18.91
N THR A 598 -13.86 35.67 18.65
CA THR A 598 -13.25 36.71 19.48
C THR A 598 -14.34 37.55 20.13
N ILE A 599 -14.37 37.57 21.46
CA ILE A 599 -15.34 38.34 22.24
C ILE A 599 -14.60 39.47 22.96
N ARG A 600 -15.05 40.70 22.74
CA ARG A 600 -14.45 41.91 23.32
C ARG A 600 -15.10 42.25 24.67
N TYR A 601 -14.35 42.93 25.52
CA TYR A 601 -14.78 43.32 26.87
C TYR A 601 -15.26 42.14 27.72
N PRO A 602 -14.47 41.05 27.83
CA PRO A 602 -14.78 39.97 28.77
C PRO A 602 -14.63 40.46 30.21
N ASP A 603 -15.28 39.77 31.14
CA ASP A 603 -15.07 39.96 32.56
C ASP A 603 -13.58 39.73 32.92
N PRO A 604 -12.94 40.62 33.73
CA PRO A 604 -11.54 40.49 34.12
C PRO A 604 -11.18 39.18 34.83
N GLU A 605 -12.15 38.50 35.44
CA GLU A 605 -11.91 37.22 36.13
C GLU A 605 -11.72 36.03 35.18
N ILE A 606 -12.09 36.18 33.89
CA ILE A 606 -12.01 35.11 32.90
C ILE A 606 -10.55 34.86 32.52
N LYS A 607 -10.07 33.63 32.73
CA LYS A 607 -8.71 33.20 32.40
C LYS A 607 -8.68 32.17 31.28
N ALA A 608 -7.48 31.85 30.81
CA ALA A 608 -7.28 30.79 29.83
C ALA A 608 -7.75 29.43 30.42
N TYR A 609 -8.37 28.61 29.58
CA TYR A 609 -8.99 27.32 29.90
C TYR A 609 -10.31 27.37 30.70
N ASP A 610 -10.79 28.54 31.08
CA ASP A 610 -12.15 28.72 31.57
C ASP A 610 -13.17 28.54 30.44
N THR A 611 -14.43 28.34 30.78
CA THR A 611 -15.50 28.19 29.79
C THR A 611 -16.53 29.28 29.95
N VAL A 612 -16.82 30.01 28.88
CA VAL A 612 -17.85 31.05 28.84
C VAL A 612 -19.13 30.50 28.21
N MET A 613 -20.27 30.82 28.81
CA MET A 613 -21.58 30.58 28.24
C MET A 613 -21.94 31.77 27.36
N MET A 614 -22.00 31.54 26.05
CA MET A 614 -22.28 32.54 25.05
C MET A 614 -23.73 32.42 24.58
N ASP A 615 -24.43 33.55 24.53
CA ASP A 615 -25.71 33.68 23.86
C ASP A 615 -25.51 33.68 22.33
N ILE A 616 -26.23 32.82 21.62
CA ILE A 616 -25.99 32.60 20.19
C ILE A 616 -26.46 33.77 19.33
N GLU A 617 -27.54 34.45 19.73
CA GLU A 617 -28.12 35.57 18.98
C GLU A 617 -27.28 36.84 19.13
N THR A 618 -26.95 37.20 20.37
CA THR A 618 -26.24 38.44 20.68
C THR A 618 -24.72 38.31 20.59
N GLY A 619 -24.18 37.09 20.71
CA GLY A 619 -22.74 36.83 20.79
C GLY A 619 -22.08 37.33 22.08
N LYS A 620 -22.87 37.70 23.10
CA LYS A 620 -22.39 38.17 24.41
C LYS A 620 -22.23 37.01 25.39
N ILE A 621 -21.35 37.19 26.37
CA ILE A 621 -21.15 36.24 27.47
C ILE A 621 -22.27 36.46 28.49
N LYS A 622 -22.98 35.40 28.86
CA LYS A 622 -24.00 35.40 29.93
C LYS A 622 -23.40 35.05 31.29
N GLU A 623 -22.62 33.99 31.32
CA GLU A 623 -21.99 33.44 32.53
C GLU A 623 -20.65 32.81 32.15
N PHE A 624 -19.75 32.59 33.11
CA PHE A 624 -18.52 31.84 32.90
C PHE A 624 -18.25 30.88 34.06
N VAL A 625 -17.57 29.78 33.77
CA VAL A 625 -17.18 28.77 34.74
C VAL A 625 -15.66 28.68 34.80
N LYS A 626 -15.13 28.91 36.00
CA LYS A 626 -13.70 28.80 36.29
C LYS A 626 -13.24 27.35 36.21
N ASN A 627 -12.08 27.15 35.60
CA ASN A 627 -11.39 25.88 35.56
C ASN A 627 -10.63 25.68 36.87
N ASP A 628 -11.33 25.24 37.91
CA ASP A 628 -10.76 24.96 39.24
C ASP A 628 -11.08 23.53 39.70
N VAL A 629 -10.46 23.13 40.81
CA VAL A 629 -10.74 21.82 41.45
C VAL A 629 -12.22 21.76 41.83
N GLY A 630 -12.85 20.62 41.56
CA GLY A 630 -14.29 20.42 41.77
C GLY A 630 -15.18 20.80 40.58
N ALA A 631 -14.65 21.48 39.55
CA ALA A 631 -15.40 21.77 38.34
C ALA A 631 -15.71 20.47 37.56
N MET A 632 -16.87 20.42 36.92
CA MET A 632 -17.27 19.30 36.06
C MET A 632 -16.68 19.50 34.67
N VAL A 633 -16.03 18.46 34.15
CA VAL A 633 -15.33 18.52 32.87
C VAL A 633 -15.68 17.35 31.97
N MET A 634 -15.66 17.62 30.66
CA MET A 634 -15.66 16.61 29.61
C MET A 634 -14.30 16.56 28.93
N CYS A 635 -13.80 15.36 28.69
CA CYS A 635 -12.59 15.15 27.91
C CYS A 635 -12.89 15.28 26.41
N THR A 636 -12.19 16.16 25.71
CA THR A 636 -12.39 16.45 24.28
C THR A 636 -11.44 15.68 23.36
N GLY A 637 -10.35 15.11 23.88
CA GLY A 637 -9.37 14.40 23.07
C GLY A 637 -8.49 13.43 23.88
N GLY A 638 -7.71 12.62 23.16
CA GLY A 638 -6.89 11.55 23.74
C GLY A 638 -7.69 10.27 24.07
N HIS A 639 -7.08 9.36 24.82
CA HIS A 639 -7.67 8.05 25.13
C HIS A 639 -9.00 8.14 25.92
N ASN A 640 -9.15 9.17 26.76
CA ASN A 640 -10.30 9.38 27.63
C ASN A 640 -11.39 10.28 27.02
N ALA A 641 -11.36 10.53 25.71
CA ALA A 641 -12.33 11.39 25.03
C ALA A 641 -13.80 10.96 25.30
N GLY A 642 -14.65 11.96 25.56
CA GLY A 642 -16.06 11.84 25.89
C GLY A 642 -16.38 11.32 27.29
N ARG A 643 -15.37 11.08 28.14
CA ARG A 643 -15.60 10.85 29.58
C ARG A 643 -15.91 12.16 30.29
N VAL A 644 -16.80 12.09 31.28
CA VAL A 644 -17.19 13.22 32.13
C VAL A 644 -16.85 12.91 33.58
N GLY A 645 -16.31 13.89 34.30
CA GLY A 645 -15.98 13.76 35.71
C GLY A 645 -15.67 15.10 36.37
N LYS A 646 -15.36 15.06 37.67
CA LYS A 646 -14.92 16.22 38.46
C LYS A 646 -13.40 16.29 38.50
N ILE A 647 -12.84 17.50 38.42
CA ILE A 647 -11.40 17.69 38.62
C ILE A 647 -11.07 17.44 40.10
N VAL A 648 -10.15 16.52 40.38
CA VAL A 648 -9.66 16.22 41.73
C VAL A 648 -8.40 17.02 42.04
N SER A 649 -7.43 17.00 41.12
CA SER A 649 -6.15 17.68 41.31
C SER A 649 -5.54 18.09 39.96
N LYS A 650 -4.65 19.07 40.03
CA LYS A 650 -3.90 19.59 38.88
C LYS A 650 -2.42 19.59 39.20
N GLU A 651 -1.66 18.86 38.41
CA GLU A 651 -0.21 18.78 38.50
C GLU A 651 0.42 19.75 37.51
N LYS A 652 1.17 20.72 38.05
CA LYS A 652 1.88 21.72 37.26
C LYS A 652 3.31 21.27 37.04
N HIS A 653 3.68 21.07 35.78
CA HIS A 653 5.05 20.78 35.38
C HIS A 653 5.64 21.99 34.66
N LYS A 654 6.66 22.63 35.25
CA LYS A 654 7.33 23.78 34.62
C LYS A 654 7.96 23.35 33.29
N GLY A 655 7.62 24.05 32.21
CA GLY A 655 8.15 23.76 30.86
C GLY A 655 7.54 22.53 30.15
N SER A 656 6.59 21.82 30.78
CA SER A 656 5.91 20.67 30.20
C SER A 656 4.38 20.83 30.30
N PHE A 657 3.63 19.84 29.82
CA PHE A 657 2.17 19.86 29.82
C PHE A 657 1.62 19.64 31.24
N GLU A 658 0.69 20.50 31.67
CA GLU A 658 -0.06 20.29 32.93
C GLU A 658 -0.97 19.07 32.81
N ILE A 659 -0.94 18.22 33.84
CA ILE A 659 -1.76 17.01 33.95
C ILE A 659 -2.87 17.26 34.95
N VAL A 660 -4.08 16.83 34.63
CA VAL A 660 -5.25 16.98 35.49
C VAL A 660 -5.85 15.61 35.75
N HIS A 661 -6.06 15.33 37.04
CA HIS A 661 -6.70 14.12 37.53
C HIS A 661 -8.20 14.36 37.66
N ILE A 662 -8.97 13.44 37.09
CA ILE A 662 -10.42 13.52 36.98
C ILE A 662 -11.01 12.25 37.60
N GLU A 663 -12.09 12.41 38.37
CA GLU A 663 -12.89 11.32 38.94
C GLU A 663 -14.28 11.34 38.32
N ASP A 664 -14.71 10.23 37.72
CA ASP A 664 -16.07 10.11 37.19
C ASP A 664 -17.11 9.78 38.28
N ALA A 665 -18.39 9.86 37.92
CA ALA A 665 -19.48 9.60 38.87
C ALA A 665 -19.55 8.13 39.37
N ALA A 666 -18.80 7.21 38.74
CA ALA A 666 -18.68 5.82 39.19
C ALA A 666 -17.43 5.61 40.07
N GLY A 667 -16.70 6.67 40.42
CA GLY A 667 -15.51 6.63 41.27
C GLY A 667 -14.22 6.25 40.53
N ASN A 668 -14.24 6.11 39.20
CA ASN A 668 -13.02 5.79 38.47
C ASN A 668 -12.18 7.04 38.26
N ARG A 669 -10.90 6.94 38.59
CA ARG A 669 -9.91 8.01 38.42
C ARG A 669 -9.09 7.83 37.16
N PHE A 670 -8.83 8.93 36.46
CA PHE A 670 -7.99 8.95 35.26
C PHE A 670 -7.38 10.33 35.05
N ALA A 671 -6.27 10.39 34.31
CA ALA A 671 -5.55 11.63 34.04
C ALA A 671 -5.62 12.02 32.56
N THR A 672 -5.60 13.32 32.28
CA THR A 672 -5.45 13.87 30.92
C THR A 672 -4.66 15.17 30.94
N ARG A 673 -4.18 15.61 29.77
CA ARG A 673 -3.56 16.94 29.62
C ARG A 673 -4.61 18.04 29.75
N LEU A 674 -4.25 19.18 30.34
CA LEU A 674 -5.12 20.36 30.47
C LEU A 674 -5.79 20.76 29.14
N THR A 675 -5.06 20.64 28.02
CA THR A 675 -5.57 20.98 26.67
C THR A 675 -6.74 20.11 26.22
N ASN A 676 -6.90 18.92 26.78
CA ASN A 676 -7.94 17.96 26.41
C ASN A 676 -9.18 18.08 27.29
N ILE A 677 -9.23 19.05 28.20
CA ILE A 677 -10.29 19.20 29.18
C ILE A 677 -11.15 20.38 28.82
N PHE A 678 -12.46 20.20 28.93
CA PHE A 678 -13.44 21.25 28.69
C PHE A 678 -14.38 21.32 29.89
N VAL A 679 -14.46 22.49 30.53
CA VAL A 679 -15.32 22.68 31.70
C VAL A 679 -16.76 22.82 31.23
N ILE A 680 -17.64 21.98 31.75
CA ILE A 680 -19.05 21.91 31.34
C ILE A 680 -20.01 22.31 32.45
N GLY A 681 -19.52 22.56 33.67
CA GLY A 681 -20.36 23.03 34.77
C GLY A 681 -19.65 23.12 36.11
N LYS A 682 -20.38 23.58 37.11
CA LYS A 682 -19.90 23.86 38.48
C LYS A 682 -20.57 22.91 39.47
N GLU A 683 -19.89 22.61 40.59
CA GLU A 683 -20.48 21.92 41.75
C GLU A 683 -21.16 20.56 41.43
N GLY A 684 -20.68 19.86 40.40
CA GLY A 684 -21.27 18.57 40.01
C GLY A 684 -22.57 18.65 39.23
N LYS A 685 -22.98 19.84 38.76
CA LYS A 685 -24.10 20.01 37.81
C LYS A 685 -23.57 20.46 36.45
N PRO A 686 -23.84 19.73 35.35
CA PRO A 686 -23.51 20.20 34.01
C PRO A 686 -24.46 21.32 33.59
N LEU A 687 -23.93 22.32 32.88
CA LEU A 687 -24.70 23.39 32.25
C LEU A 687 -25.32 22.97 30.91
N ILE A 688 -25.06 21.75 30.45
CA ILE A 688 -25.60 21.21 29.19
C ILE A 688 -26.21 19.83 29.44
N SER A 689 -27.14 19.43 28.58
CA SER A 689 -27.64 18.07 28.58
C SER A 689 -26.54 17.08 28.14
N LEU A 690 -26.41 15.97 28.86
CA LEU A 690 -25.40 14.95 28.59
C LEU A 690 -25.96 13.83 27.70
N PRO A 691 -25.14 13.28 26.78
CA PRO A 691 -25.55 12.16 25.94
C PRO A 691 -25.76 10.87 26.76
N LYS A 692 -26.37 9.87 26.14
CA LYS A 692 -26.64 8.56 26.75
C LYS A 692 -25.40 7.98 27.43
N GLY A 693 -25.53 7.59 28.70
CA GLY A 693 -24.43 7.10 29.52
C GLY A 693 -23.70 8.17 30.35
N LYS A 694 -24.10 9.45 30.25
CA LYS A 694 -23.63 10.56 31.11
C LYS A 694 -22.09 10.68 31.20
N GLY A 695 -21.36 10.25 30.18
CA GLY A 695 -19.90 10.28 30.16
C GLY A 695 -19.21 9.20 30.99
N ILE A 696 -19.93 8.18 31.48
CA ILE A 696 -19.35 7.03 32.18
C ILE A 696 -18.93 5.97 31.17
N ARG A 697 -17.62 5.70 31.09
CA ARG A 697 -17.08 4.65 30.21
C ARG A 697 -17.06 3.32 30.95
N LEU A 698 -18.01 2.46 30.63
CA LEU A 698 -18.06 1.09 31.14
C LEU A 698 -16.84 0.28 30.67
N THR A 699 -16.46 -0.73 31.45
CA THR A 699 -15.43 -1.68 31.03
C THR A 699 -15.94 -2.54 29.88
N ILE A 700 -15.03 -3.18 29.14
CA ILE A 700 -15.38 -4.05 28.00
C ILE A 700 -16.33 -5.17 28.43
N ILE A 701 -16.09 -5.76 29.61
CA ILE A 701 -16.92 -6.82 30.19
C ILE A 701 -18.32 -6.30 30.54
N GLN A 702 -18.43 -5.11 31.13
CA GLN A 702 -19.71 -4.47 31.45
C GLN A 702 -20.50 -4.11 30.18
N GLU A 703 -19.83 -3.59 29.15
CA GLU A 703 -20.47 -3.34 27.85
C GLU A 703 -20.96 -4.65 27.20
N GLN A 704 -20.16 -5.71 27.27
CA GLN A 704 -20.52 -7.03 26.75
C GLN A 704 -21.75 -7.59 27.46
N LYS A 705 -21.76 -7.58 28.80
CA LYS A 705 -22.90 -8.03 29.62
C LYS A 705 -24.17 -7.26 29.27
N LYS A 706 -24.08 -5.93 29.24
CA LYS A 706 -25.20 -5.06 28.87
C LYS A 706 -25.74 -5.33 27.46
N ARG A 707 -24.86 -5.69 26.52
CA ARG A 707 -25.27 -6.06 25.15
C ARG A 707 -25.99 -7.39 25.11
N TYR A 708 -25.54 -8.38 25.86
CA TYR A 708 -26.24 -9.67 25.95
C TYR A 708 -27.62 -9.51 26.61
N GLU A 709 -27.70 -8.76 27.71
CA GLU A 709 -28.98 -8.48 28.38
C GLU A 709 -29.96 -7.75 27.45
N ALA A 710 -29.49 -6.78 26.67
CA ALA A 710 -30.31 -6.05 25.71
C ALA A 710 -30.64 -6.81 24.42
N ALA A 711 -29.96 -7.94 24.14
CA ALA A 711 -30.26 -8.81 23.01
C ALA A 711 -31.20 -9.96 23.41
N SER A 712 -31.19 -10.33 24.70
CA SER A 712 -32.11 -11.32 25.29
C SER A 712 -33.46 -10.73 25.73
N ALA A 713 -33.55 -9.40 25.84
CA ALA A 713 -34.77 -8.64 26.09
C ALA A 713 -35.31 -8.07 24.78
#